data_AF-A0A0H2RVI6-F1
#
_entry.id   AF-A0A0H2RVI6-F1
#
_cell.length_a   1.000
_cell.length_b   1.000
_cell.length_c   1.000
_cell.angle_alpha   90.00
_cell.angle_beta   90.00
_cell.angle_gamma   90.00
#
_symmetry.space_group_name_H-M   'P 1'
#
loop_
_entity.id
_entity.type
_entity.pdbx_description
1 polymer ?
#
loop_
_entity_poly.entity_id
_entity_poly.type
_entity_poly.pdbx_seq_one_letter_code
_entity_poly.pdbx_strand_id
1 'polypeptide(L)'
;MVLLKSSLTCILTLLSTSFAANATQVVDLGYAKYQATLDASANVTNFLGIRYAAPPVGKLRFQAPKPPLVQPGIQMANVQPVGCPQAGTGDLSTNPFRGLKKRQSSGEIEDCLMLNVHVPGTVNPRAKMPVIFFIHGGGYEAGTTAGESGADLIREAGGGIVAVEAEYRLGIFGFLAGEEIKKNGALNAGLLDQNAVLEWIQKFIHLFGGDPEQVTIWGESAGAGSVLQHLVAHRGNTQPPLFHRAMTSSTFLPNQYNFNDPVPEFLFSETARLAGCANVTNTFDCLIAVPPAQLQDINVEVCGNGFSGTFLLVPVVDGEFIVERPITTLSTGRLNSKTILMVENTDEGSPFVNVNVTAQLTLQQYVTALMPQFNSAQIDLITNLYKGLGSTVFEQASLVMGDSIFVCPTYTLLNSFQGTAHKGMFAIPPATHGFDVQFYFPGNNTPAFANPQFDASFAGAFTAVIKFGDPNIHPVSNVITPNWPVFKAGNPGIEMRFNRTEGGQPDIRTFTTDPQQVARCDGNASWSVVLLFPQEHSSWDEVDRKSIRLPAAPRCAFMNDQWGRSKLTWNAVGLHHVLQYDILNRLPARLRKLRFQAPQPPLVQQGIQLANTQPAGCPEAGEGVLITNPFRGLQKKRKRQQNTEIEDCLMLNVHVSGPINSKARMPVVFFIHGGGYEALSTAGMSGADLVKEAGGGIVAVETEYRLGVFGFLPGAEVKKKGALNAGILDQQAALQWIQKFIHLFGGDASRVTIWGESAGAGSVLQHLVAHGGNTQPPLFHQAMTSSTFLPNQYNFDDPVPEFLYNEAVRLAGCTNSTDTFECLVNLNAGELEGINVAMCENGFSDTFLLVPVVDGEFIVERPVETILKGRLNARTLLAVTNSDEGFIFVNSTFTGEMTVEQYVAGLMPQFSQAQVQLVADMYKNIGLETVFDQADKIMGESIFVCPTYTLLNAFQGTARKGLFAIPPGTHGSDVGFYFPGNGVPAFPNPQFDASFAGAFTGVVKFGDPNFHPVPNVITPEWPVFRAGFPGVEMLFNRTEDFQPDIRTFSTDPKLLARCEVWKSLAPFIPQ
;
A
#
# COMPACT_ATOMS: atom_id res chain seq x y z
N MET A 1 -74.86 21.27 32.99
CA MET A 1 -74.67 21.01 31.56
C MET A 1 -73.50 21.85 31.07
N VAL A 2 -72.41 21.17 30.69
CA VAL A 2 -71.54 21.44 29.53
C VAL A 2 -71.14 22.89 29.24
N LEU A 3 -69.90 23.26 29.58
CA LEU A 3 -68.84 23.65 28.63
C LEU A 3 -67.55 23.99 29.40
N LEU A 4 -66.79 22.95 29.76
CA LEU A 4 -65.50 23.06 30.45
C LEU A 4 -64.55 22.07 29.78
N LYS A 5 -63.75 22.54 28.79
CA LYS A 5 -62.51 21.94 28.22
C LYS A 5 -62.13 22.57 26.86
N SER A 6 -61.39 23.70 26.82
CA SER A 6 -60.63 24.14 25.62
C SER A 6 -59.77 25.41 25.78
N SER A 7 -59.00 25.61 26.86
CA SER A 7 -58.02 26.73 26.93
C SER A 7 -56.80 26.48 27.84
N LEU A 8 -56.25 25.27 27.88
CA LEU A 8 -55.09 24.94 28.73
C LEU A 8 -53.90 24.33 27.96
N THR A 9 -53.55 24.93 26.82
CA THR A 9 -52.49 24.38 25.93
C THR A 9 -51.59 25.42 25.23
N CYS A 10 -51.64 26.71 25.61
CA CYS A 10 -50.87 27.77 24.92
C CYS A 10 -50.08 28.72 25.84
N ILE A 11 -49.78 28.32 27.08
CA ILE A 11 -48.94 29.10 28.04
C ILE A 11 -47.80 28.22 28.59
N LEU A 12 -47.25 27.35 27.75
CA LEU A 12 -46.07 26.52 28.06
C LEU A 12 -44.97 26.61 26.98
N THR A 13 -45.12 27.52 26.01
CA THR A 13 -44.30 27.63 24.79
C THR A 13 -43.41 28.87 24.72
N LEU A 14 -43.30 29.65 25.81
CA LEU A 14 -42.58 30.94 25.83
C LEU A 14 -41.58 31.12 27.00
N LEU A 15 -41.20 30.02 27.68
CA LEU A 15 -40.18 30.00 28.73
C LEU A 15 -39.20 28.84 28.54
N SER A 16 -38.59 28.78 27.35
CA SER A 16 -37.44 27.91 27.08
C SER A 16 -36.48 28.53 26.06
N THR A 17 -36.21 29.84 26.18
CA THR A 17 -34.94 30.41 25.68
C THR A 17 -33.86 30.20 26.74
N SER A 18 -32.67 29.78 26.28
CA SER A 18 -31.46 29.47 27.07
C SER A 18 -31.57 28.31 28.08
N PHE A 19 -31.29 27.09 27.60
CA PHE A 19 -30.35 26.09 28.16
C PHE A 19 -30.63 24.69 27.55
N ALA A 20 -30.53 24.57 26.22
CA ALA A 20 -30.18 23.29 25.61
C ALA A 20 -28.64 23.20 25.60
N ALA A 21 -28.11 22.88 26.78
CA ALA A 21 -26.70 22.55 26.95
C ALA A 21 -26.26 21.55 25.89
N ASN A 22 -25.09 21.81 25.29
CA ASN A 22 -24.26 20.87 24.53
C ASN A 22 -24.49 19.42 25.00
N ALA A 23 -25.33 18.69 24.28
CA ALA A 23 -25.47 17.26 24.46
C ALA A 23 -24.22 16.63 23.84
N THR A 24 -23.18 16.49 24.67
CA THR A 24 -21.94 15.81 24.34
C THR A 24 -22.26 14.42 23.79
N GLN A 25 -22.19 14.26 22.46
CA GLN A 25 -22.57 13.01 21.80
C GLN A 25 -21.43 12.02 22.01
N VAL A 26 -21.67 11.03 22.86
CA VAL A 26 -20.69 9.99 23.20
C VAL A 26 -21.11 8.66 22.60
N VAL A 27 -20.25 8.08 21.78
CA VAL A 27 -20.42 6.74 21.22
C VAL A 27 -19.54 5.77 22.01
N ASP A 28 -20.17 4.77 22.62
CA ASP A 28 -19.48 3.72 23.37
C ASP A 28 -19.10 2.59 22.42
N LEU A 29 -17.81 2.43 22.21
CA LEU A 29 -17.21 1.42 21.34
C LEU A 29 -16.81 0.14 22.10
N GLY A 30 -17.17 0.03 23.38
CA GLY A 30 -16.89 -1.10 24.27
C GLY A 30 -15.41 -1.29 24.64
N TYR A 31 -14.47 -0.86 23.80
CA TYR A 31 -13.05 -0.69 24.17
C TYR A 31 -12.70 0.75 24.53
N ALA A 32 -13.52 1.72 24.12
CA ALA A 32 -13.34 3.14 24.36
C ALA A 32 -14.69 3.83 24.21
N LYS A 33 -14.82 5.04 24.74
CA LYS A 33 -15.98 5.89 24.44
C LYS A 33 -15.47 7.18 23.83
N TYR A 34 -15.98 7.57 22.66
CA TYR A 34 -15.55 8.79 21.99
C TYR A 34 -16.63 9.84 22.03
N GLN A 35 -16.24 11.07 22.35
CA GLN A 35 -17.10 12.25 22.39
C GLN A 35 -16.84 13.13 21.18
N ALA A 36 -17.86 13.36 20.37
CA ALA A 36 -17.78 14.20 19.18
C ALA A 36 -17.81 15.71 19.46
N THR A 37 -17.43 16.46 18.42
CA THR A 37 -17.80 17.86 18.20
C THR A 37 -18.93 17.97 17.18
N LEU A 38 -19.82 18.96 17.34
CA LEU A 38 -20.85 19.28 16.35
C LEU A 38 -20.42 20.53 15.59
N ASP A 39 -20.24 20.42 14.27
CA ASP A 39 -20.21 21.57 13.37
C ASP A 39 -21.65 22.01 13.08
N ALA A 40 -22.05 23.14 13.67
CA ALA A 40 -23.37 23.73 13.48
C ALA A 40 -23.54 24.46 12.14
N SER A 41 -22.45 24.84 11.46
CA SER A 41 -22.48 25.47 10.13
C SER A 41 -22.66 24.44 9.01
N ALA A 42 -21.98 23.30 9.10
CA ALA A 42 -22.16 22.18 8.16
C ALA A 42 -23.33 21.26 8.53
N ASN A 43 -23.84 21.33 9.77
CA ASN A 43 -24.79 20.37 10.35
C ASN A 43 -24.23 18.94 10.32
N VAL A 44 -22.97 18.77 10.73
CA VAL A 44 -22.26 17.48 10.78
C VAL A 44 -21.66 17.29 12.18
N THR A 45 -21.91 16.14 12.80
CA THR A 45 -21.22 15.68 14.01
C THR A 45 -19.95 14.96 13.60
N ASN A 46 -18.80 15.44 14.08
CA ASN A 46 -17.47 14.96 13.75
C ASN A 46 -16.86 14.25 14.97
N PHE A 47 -16.31 13.06 14.77
CA PHE A 47 -15.56 12.31 15.77
C PHE A 47 -14.10 12.19 15.32
N LEU A 48 -13.34 13.28 15.39
CA LEU A 48 -11.96 13.32 14.88
C LEU A 48 -10.98 12.62 15.83
N GLY A 49 -10.08 11.78 15.37
CA GLY A 49 -9.13 11.17 16.29
C GLY A 49 -9.57 9.90 17.05
N ILE A 50 -10.63 9.22 16.62
CA ILE A 50 -10.89 7.81 16.97
C ILE A 50 -9.74 6.94 16.49
N ARG A 51 -8.92 6.46 17.43
CA ARG A 51 -8.24 5.19 17.23
C ARG A 51 -9.26 4.08 17.07
N TYR A 52 -8.88 3.04 16.36
CA TYR A 52 -9.16 1.58 16.57
C TYR A 52 -8.30 -0.15 19.39
N ALA A 53 -7.31 -1.03 19.66
CA ALA A 53 -5.98 -1.39 19.15
C ALA A 53 -4.92 -0.29 18.92
N ALA A 54 -3.71 -0.74 18.57
CA ALA A 54 -2.51 -0.24 19.22
C ALA A 54 -1.64 0.68 18.32
N PRO A 55 -1.19 1.84 18.87
CA PRO A 55 -0.02 2.64 18.50
C PRO A 55 1.27 1.88 18.23
N PRO A 56 2.41 2.61 18.09
CA PRO A 56 3.76 2.16 17.90
C PRO A 56 4.73 2.38 19.11
N VAL A 57 4.44 2.05 20.41
CA VAL A 57 5.41 2.33 21.53
C VAL A 57 5.78 1.21 22.56
N GLY A 58 6.20 0.00 22.13
CA GLY A 58 6.71 -1.10 22.99
C GLY A 58 7.73 -2.05 22.33
N LYS A 59 7.95 -3.28 22.87
CA LYS A 59 8.61 -4.39 22.10
C LYS A 59 7.64 -5.01 21.07
N LEU A 60 6.57 -4.32 20.72
CA LEU A 60 5.28 -4.91 20.38
C LEU A 60 4.76 -4.48 19.00
N ARG A 61 5.61 -3.96 18.11
CA ARG A 61 5.72 -3.99 16.63
C ARG A 61 7.22 -4.33 16.37
N PHE A 62 7.73 -4.95 15.31
CA PHE A 62 7.14 -5.67 14.18
C PHE A 62 5.99 -6.55 14.60
N GLN A 63 6.15 -7.22 15.76
CA GLN A 63 5.14 -7.84 16.63
C GLN A 63 3.78 -7.32 16.25
N ALA A 64 3.16 -7.97 15.29
CA ALA A 64 2.20 -7.38 14.38
C ALA A 64 0.84 -7.08 15.11
N PRO A 65 -0.28 -6.74 14.46
CA PRO A 65 -1.45 -5.96 14.94
C PRO A 65 -2.04 -6.08 16.40
N LYS A 66 -1.33 -5.98 17.55
CA LYS A 66 -1.82 -6.40 18.89
C LYS A 66 -1.92 -5.41 20.09
N PRO A 67 -3.14 -5.31 20.62
CA PRO A 67 -3.58 -5.14 22.04
C PRO A 67 -3.00 -6.12 23.11
N PRO A 68 -3.45 -6.13 24.41
CA PRO A 68 -4.60 -5.41 25.00
C PRO A 68 -4.48 -4.80 26.42
N LEU A 69 -4.97 -3.56 26.54
CA LEU A 69 -5.43 -2.94 27.79
C LEU A 69 -6.80 -2.23 27.70
N VAL A 70 -7.36 -1.88 26.51
CA VAL A 70 -8.64 -1.13 26.35
C VAL A 70 -8.50 0.34 26.88
N GLN A 71 -9.21 1.34 26.36
CA GLN A 71 -9.11 2.75 26.82
C GLN A 71 -10.38 3.13 27.63
N PRO A 72 -10.42 2.93 28.96
CA PRO A 72 -11.67 2.63 29.70
C PRO A 72 -12.59 3.83 30.06
N GLY A 73 -12.42 5.00 29.42
CA GLY A 73 -13.15 6.24 29.70
C GLY A 73 -13.71 6.92 28.46
N ILE A 74 -14.04 8.20 28.61
CA ILE A 74 -14.54 9.06 27.53
C ILE A 74 -13.38 9.92 27.03
N GLN A 75 -12.94 9.67 25.80
CA GLN A 75 -11.97 10.50 25.09
C GLN A 75 -12.72 11.46 24.14
N MET A 76 -12.10 12.58 23.82
CA MET A 76 -12.58 13.59 22.90
C MET A 76 -12.10 13.26 21.50
N ALA A 77 -13.04 12.95 20.64
CA ALA A 77 -12.80 12.80 19.22
C ALA A 77 -12.98 14.16 18.54
N ASN A 78 -12.00 15.06 18.73
CA ASN A 78 -12.08 16.46 18.31
C ASN A 78 -10.76 17.04 17.75
N VAL A 79 -9.75 16.21 17.55
CA VAL A 79 -8.46 16.60 17.00
C VAL A 79 -8.30 15.88 15.68
N GLN A 80 -8.12 16.67 14.62
CA GLN A 80 -7.66 16.14 13.34
C GLN A 80 -6.33 15.43 13.64
N PRO A 81 -6.21 14.15 13.33
CA PRO A 81 -4.99 13.42 13.62
C PRO A 81 -3.82 14.10 12.90
N VAL A 82 -2.60 13.86 13.36
CA VAL A 82 -1.43 14.17 12.53
C VAL A 82 -1.44 13.20 11.36
N GLY A 83 -0.94 13.58 10.18
CA GLY A 83 -0.56 12.65 9.12
C GLY A 83 0.91 12.36 9.26
N CYS A 84 1.36 11.11 9.26
CA CYS A 84 2.66 10.89 9.90
C CYS A 84 3.81 11.52 9.10
N PRO A 85 4.91 11.97 9.77
CA PRO A 85 5.80 13.03 9.27
C PRO A 85 6.23 12.98 7.79
N GLN A 86 6.05 14.10 7.11
CA GLN A 86 5.99 14.22 5.65
C GLN A 86 7.33 14.50 4.95
N ALA A 87 7.37 14.18 3.65
CA ALA A 87 8.52 13.44 3.14
C ALA A 87 8.83 13.65 1.64
N GLY A 88 8.82 12.60 0.80
CA GLY A 88 9.55 12.58 -0.47
C GLY A 88 9.04 13.53 -1.54
N THR A 89 9.77 14.65 -1.68
CA THR A 89 9.72 15.69 -2.75
C THR A 89 11.13 16.01 -3.32
N GLY A 90 11.28 16.34 -4.63
CA GLY A 90 12.56 16.20 -5.40
C GLY A 90 13.08 17.39 -6.26
N ASP A 91 14.33 17.29 -6.75
CA ASP A 91 15.22 18.40 -7.20
C ASP A 91 16.56 18.03 -7.96
N LEU A 92 16.82 16.83 -8.56
CA LEU A 92 18.11 16.50 -9.30
C LEU A 92 17.99 15.77 -10.66
N SER A 93 19.10 15.41 -11.38
CA SER A 93 19.08 15.30 -12.87
C SER A 93 19.88 14.25 -13.72
N THR A 94 20.77 13.34 -13.23
CA THR A 94 21.36 12.23 -14.07
C THR A 94 21.72 10.93 -13.31
N ASN A 95 21.52 9.70 -13.84
CA ASN A 95 21.83 8.40 -13.14
C ASN A 95 23.31 8.42 -12.63
N PRO A 96 23.65 8.37 -11.30
CA PRO A 96 24.90 8.98 -10.82
C PRO A 96 25.85 8.14 -9.93
N PHE A 97 25.68 6.82 -9.82
CA PHE A 97 26.29 5.93 -8.81
C PHE A 97 27.84 5.79 -8.72
N ARG A 98 28.63 6.85 -8.96
CA ARG A 98 30.10 6.84 -8.87
C ARG A 98 30.71 8.04 -8.11
N GLY A 99 29.89 8.85 -7.42
CA GLY A 99 30.35 10.02 -6.61
C GLY A 99 29.79 10.21 -5.19
N LEU A 100 28.84 9.38 -4.73
CA LEU A 100 28.22 9.27 -3.37
C LEU A 100 28.01 10.59 -2.58
N LYS A 101 26.80 11.20 -2.60
CA LYS A 101 26.59 12.48 -1.87
C LYS A 101 25.25 12.66 -1.12
N LYS A 102 25.27 13.55 -0.11
CA LYS A 102 24.59 13.39 1.19
C LYS A 102 24.02 14.71 1.76
N ARG A 103 22.97 14.65 2.61
CA ARG A 103 22.12 15.80 3.04
C ARG A 103 21.93 15.85 4.58
N GLN A 104 20.79 16.33 5.11
CA GLN A 104 20.53 16.41 6.57
C GLN A 104 19.04 16.65 7.01
N SER A 105 18.42 15.62 7.58
CA SER A 105 17.62 15.54 8.83
C SER A 105 16.26 16.21 9.19
N SER A 106 15.38 15.37 9.78
CA SER A 106 14.44 15.58 10.92
C SER A 106 13.19 16.49 10.77
N GLY A 107 12.09 16.31 11.54
CA GLY A 107 11.76 15.33 12.61
C GLY A 107 10.81 15.87 13.71
N GLU A 108 10.59 15.09 14.79
CA GLU A 108 9.93 15.41 16.09
C GLU A 108 8.46 14.95 16.32
N ILE A 109 8.01 13.76 15.84
CA ILE A 109 6.70 13.13 16.22
C ILE A 109 6.69 11.58 16.17
N GLU A 110 6.25 10.88 17.23
CA GLU A 110 5.91 9.42 17.23
C GLU A 110 4.39 9.14 17.00
N ASP A 111 3.79 8.07 17.59
CA ASP A 111 2.42 7.54 17.45
C ASP A 111 1.45 8.56 16.88
N CYS A 112 0.84 8.32 15.74
CA CYS A 112 -0.23 9.20 15.30
C CYS A 112 -1.67 8.65 15.59
N LEU A 113 -1.95 7.38 15.96
CA LEU A 113 -3.34 6.85 15.81
C LEU A 113 -4.45 7.65 16.49
N MET A 114 -5.36 8.11 15.65
CA MET A 114 -6.48 9.01 15.86
C MET A 114 -7.17 9.05 14.47
N LEU A 115 -8.51 8.97 14.29
CA LEU A 115 -9.23 9.25 13.02
C LEU A 115 -10.74 9.57 13.07
N ASN A 116 -11.31 10.04 11.97
CA ASN A 116 -12.53 10.84 11.97
C ASN A 116 -13.85 10.07 11.65
N VAL A 117 -14.99 10.38 12.27
CA VAL A 117 -16.31 9.90 11.80
C VAL A 117 -17.29 11.05 11.69
N HIS A 118 -17.88 11.22 10.53
CA HIS A 118 -18.75 12.35 10.20
C HIS A 118 -20.16 11.81 10.02
N VAL A 119 -21.10 12.43 10.73
CA VAL A 119 -22.50 11.99 10.79
C VAL A 119 -23.39 13.20 10.57
N PRO A 120 -24.33 13.19 9.61
CA PRO A 120 -25.24 14.31 9.41
C PRO A 120 -26.13 14.54 10.63
N GLY A 121 -26.19 15.78 11.09
CA GLY A 121 -26.99 16.20 12.24
C GLY A 121 -26.51 15.58 13.54
N THR A 122 -27.35 14.74 14.16
CA THR A 122 -27.12 14.08 15.45
C THR A 122 -27.06 12.57 15.26
N VAL A 123 -26.10 11.92 15.92
CA VAL A 123 -25.91 10.46 15.88
C VAL A 123 -27.20 9.71 16.20
N ASN A 124 -27.61 8.87 15.25
CA ASN A 124 -28.77 7.99 15.39
C ASN A 124 -28.39 6.56 14.98
N PRO A 125 -28.11 5.66 15.94
CA PRO A 125 -27.73 4.27 15.67
C PRO A 125 -28.76 3.42 14.91
N ARG A 126 -29.97 3.95 14.67
CA ARG A 126 -31.03 3.27 13.90
C ARG A 126 -31.18 3.81 12.48
N ALA A 127 -30.38 4.80 12.08
CA ALA A 127 -30.54 5.46 10.79
C ALA A 127 -30.29 4.52 9.60
N LYS A 128 -29.35 3.58 9.73
CA LYS A 128 -28.94 2.65 8.65
C LYS A 128 -28.69 3.40 7.34
N MET A 129 -27.95 4.50 7.44
CA MET A 129 -27.51 5.23 6.26
C MET A 129 -26.50 4.38 5.49
N PRO A 130 -26.47 4.44 4.15
CA PRO A 130 -25.27 4.09 3.43
C PRO A 130 -24.11 4.97 3.94
N VAL A 131 -22.90 4.51 3.75
CA VAL A 131 -21.77 4.99 4.56
C VAL A 131 -20.54 5.11 3.70
N ILE A 132 -19.78 6.20 3.81
CA ILE A 132 -18.79 6.63 2.84
C ILE A 132 -17.48 7.09 3.43
N PHE A 133 -16.50 7.17 2.57
CA PHE A 133 -15.37 8.06 2.69
C PHE A 133 -14.88 8.49 1.31
N PHE A 134 -14.02 9.50 1.21
CA PHE A 134 -13.03 9.58 0.12
C PHE A 134 -11.77 8.90 0.61
N ILE A 135 -10.66 9.02 -0.13
CA ILE A 135 -9.34 8.88 0.45
C ILE A 135 -8.50 10.13 0.52
N HIS A 136 -7.35 10.17 -0.13
CA HIS A 136 -6.35 11.18 0.10
C HIS A 136 -5.30 11.02 -0.99
N GLY A 137 -4.68 12.10 -1.41
CA GLY A 137 -3.48 12.00 -2.26
C GLY A 137 -2.22 11.84 -1.42
N GLY A 138 -1.04 11.67 -2.02
CA GLY A 138 0.11 11.32 -1.20
C GLY A 138 1.51 11.37 -1.79
N GLY A 139 2.22 10.25 -1.83
CA GLY A 139 3.65 10.18 -2.19
C GLY A 139 4.41 9.29 -1.22
N TYR A 140 4.01 8.03 -1.18
CA TYR A 140 4.24 6.94 -0.23
C TYR A 140 4.36 7.38 1.18
N GLU A 141 5.53 7.80 1.58
CA GLU A 141 5.80 8.59 2.78
C GLU A 141 4.83 9.75 3.04
N ALA A 142 3.99 10.07 2.07
CA ALA A 142 3.22 11.29 2.00
C ALA A 142 1.73 11.08 1.71
N GLY A 143 1.02 12.14 2.09
CA GLY A 143 -0.38 12.15 2.45
C GLY A 143 -0.45 12.63 3.90
N THR A 144 -0.98 13.84 4.15
CA THR A 144 -0.90 14.60 5.42
C THR A 144 -2.26 14.96 6.02
N THR A 145 -2.59 14.41 7.19
CA THR A 145 -3.90 14.48 7.84
C THR A 145 -4.37 15.89 8.12
N ALA A 146 -5.26 16.31 7.23
CA ALA A 146 -5.77 17.65 7.09
C ALA A 146 -6.47 17.76 5.72
N GLY A 147 -7.78 18.00 5.68
CA GLY A 147 -8.41 18.77 4.61
C GLY A 147 -9.41 18.04 3.72
N GLU A 148 -9.27 16.73 3.53
CA GLU A 148 -10.16 15.89 2.71
C GLU A 148 -11.46 15.53 3.48
N SER A 149 -12.12 16.52 4.06
CA SER A 149 -13.09 16.29 5.13
C SER A 149 -14.40 15.62 4.74
N GLY A 150 -14.68 14.39 5.17
CA GLY A 150 -15.97 13.69 4.92
C GLY A 150 -17.23 14.51 5.23
N ALA A 151 -17.13 15.55 6.06
CA ALA A 151 -18.17 16.55 6.22
C ALA A 151 -18.62 17.19 4.88
N ASP A 152 -17.70 17.41 3.95
CA ASP A 152 -17.99 17.89 2.60
C ASP A 152 -18.75 16.84 1.78
N LEU A 153 -18.40 15.55 1.85
CA LEU A 153 -19.18 14.51 1.16
C LEU A 153 -20.62 14.43 1.66
N ILE A 154 -20.81 14.59 2.97
CA ILE A 154 -22.14 14.71 3.56
C ILE A 154 -22.85 15.93 3.00
N ARG A 155 -22.16 17.07 2.84
CA ARG A 155 -22.71 18.30 2.26
C ARG A 155 -23.09 18.10 0.79
N GLU A 156 -22.20 17.58 -0.05
CA GLU A 156 -22.46 17.35 -1.47
C GLU A 156 -23.56 16.31 -1.69
N ALA A 157 -23.69 15.32 -0.80
CA ALA A 157 -24.81 14.39 -0.79
C ALA A 157 -26.13 15.02 -0.33
N GLY A 158 -26.13 16.22 0.26
CA GLY A 158 -27.30 16.79 0.94
C GLY A 158 -27.70 16.02 2.20
N GLY A 159 -26.74 15.34 2.85
CA GLY A 159 -26.93 14.45 3.99
C GLY A 159 -27.34 13.04 3.61
N GLY A 160 -27.75 12.25 4.61
CA GLY A 160 -28.27 10.88 4.42
C GLY A 160 -27.22 9.80 4.19
N ILE A 161 -25.94 10.15 4.37
CA ILE A 161 -24.80 9.24 4.36
C ILE A 161 -24.01 9.50 5.65
N VAL A 162 -23.30 8.51 6.17
CA VAL A 162 -22.25 8.72 7.18
C VAL A 162 -20.94 8.84 6.43
N ALA A 163 -20.06 9.79 6.71
CA ALA A 163 -18.83 10.01 5.93
C ALA A 163 -17.58 10.09 6.80
N VAL A 164 -16.41 10.18 6.18
CA VAL A 164 -15.13 10.35 6.89
C VAL A 164 -14.09 11.21 6.15
N GLU A 165 -13.28 11.93 6.94
CA GLU A 165 -11.92 12.45 6.73
C GLU A 165 -10.93 11.48 7.41
N ALA A 166 -9.80 10.98 6.88
CA ALA A 166 -8.64 10.39 7.61
C ALA A 166 -7.47 9.65 6.83
N GLU A 167 -7.02 8.47 7.28
CA GLU A 167 -5.62 8.13 7.66
C GLU A 167 -5.05 6.69 7.29
N TYR A 168 -4.11 6.40 6.34
CA TYR A 168 -3.35 5.10 6.38
C TYR A 168 -1.84 5.04 6.00
N ARG A 169 -1.03 4.14 6.65
CA ARG A 169 0.42 4.28 6.96
C ARG A 169 1.48 4.48 5.87
N LEU A 170 1.27 5.25 4.83
CA LEU A 170 2.36 5.97 4.17
C LEU A 170 3.65 5.19 3.75
N GLY A 171 3.66 3.88 3.47
CA GLY A 171 4.89 3.12 3.11
C GLY A 171 5.62 2.45 4.30
N ILE A 172 6.94 2.23 4.24
CA ILE A 172 7.88 1.79 5.31
C ILE A 172 7.29 0.70 6.20
N PHE A 173 7.04 0.92 7.51
CA PHE A 173 7.67 0.28 8.69
C PHE A 173 7.38 -1.26 8.81
N GLY A 174 6.75 -1.86 7.79
CA GLY A 174 7.18 -3.11 7.11
C GLY A 174 6.47 -3.44 5.74
N PHE A 175 6.74 -2.78 4.59
CA PHE A 175 5.99 -2.78 3.29
C PHE A 175 6.48 -3.56 1.93
N LEU A 176 7.73 -4.04 1.58
CA LEU A 176 8.18 -4.93 0.41
C LEU A 176 8.57 -6.42 0.71
N ALA A 177 8.70 -7.39 -0.22
CA ALA A 177 8.99 -8.80 0.16
C ALA A 177 10.48 -9.13 0.51
N GLY A 178 10.97 -10.34 0.16
CA GLY A 178 12.29 -10.87 0.51
C GLY A 178 12.29 -11.61 1.84
N GLU A 179 13.44 -12.18 2.26
CA GLU A 179 13.40 -13.43 3.05
C GLU A 179 14.02 -13.52 4.48
N GLU A 180 14.07 -12.43 5.26
CA GLU A 180 14.11 -12.40 6.76
C GLU A 180 12.72 -12.02 7.28
N ILE A 181 12.03 -11.04 6.64
CA ILE A 181 10.59 -10.82 6.92
C ILE A 181 9.77 -12.02 6.37
N LYS A 182 10.43 -13.03 5.79
CA LYS A 182 10.17 -14.49 5.79
C LYS A 182 9.57 -15.17 7.00
N LYS A 183 10.15 -15.00 8.20
CA LYS A 183 10.26 -16.18 9.09
C LYS A 183 8.93 -16.85 9.43
N ASN A 184 8.00 -15.98 9.75
CA ASN A 184 6.83 -16.17 10.58
C ASN A 184 6.21 -14.76 10.52
N GLY A 185 4.97 -14.52 10.06
CA GLY A 185 4.34 -13.21 10.25
C GLY A 185 2.97 -12.95 9.65
N ALA A 186 2.66 -11.69 9.36
CA ALA A 186 2.10 -11.35 8.05
C ALA A 186 2.85 -10.14 7.46
N LEU A 187 2.97 -10.11 6.12
CA LEU A 187 3.90 -9.33 5.24
C LEU A 187 3.80 -7.81 5.54
N ASN A 188 3.78 -7.08 4.46
CA ASN A 188 2.57 -6.58 3.82
C ASN A 188 2.26 -5.15 4.19
N ALA A 189 3.05 -4.52 5.06
CA ALA A 189 3.00 -3.13 5.46
C ALA A 189 1.77 -2.28 5.08
N GLY A 190 1.65 -1.89 3.83
CA GLY A 190 0.58 -1.01 3.33
C GLY A 190 -0.76 -1.67 3.24
N LEU A 191 -0.82 -2.97 3.50
CA LEU A 191 -2.02 -3.62 3.97
C LEU A 191 -1.83 -4.52 5.22
N LEU A 192 -0.75 -4.22 6.00
CA LEU A 192 -0.39 -4.55 7.41
C LEU A 192 0.00 -3.27 8.33
N ASP A 193 -0.60 -2.30 9.12
CA ASP A 193 -1.75 -1.36 9.57
C ASP A 193 -3.33 -1.41 9.76
N GLN A 194 -4.19 -1.04 8.78
CA GLN A 194 -5.64 -0.81 8.91
C GLN A 194 -6.59 -1.86 8.28
N ASN A 195 -6.12 -3.03 7.94
CA ASN A 195 -6.85 -4.29 7.75
C ASN A 195 -7.72 -4.41 9.01
N ALA A 196 -7.22 -4.09 10.21
CA ALA A 196 -8.05 -3.83 11.38
C ALA A 196 -9.41 -3.18 11.07
N VAL A 197 -9.31 -2.08 10.37
CA VAL A 197 -10.33 -1.16 9.92
C VAL A 197 -10.99 -1.58 8.62
N LEU A 198 -10.67 -2.75 8.04
CA LEU A 198 -11.58 -3.55 7.20
C LEU A 198 -12.78 -3.97 8.07
N GLU A 199 -12.63 -4.00 9.40
CA GLU A 199 -13.54 -4.79 10.20
C GLU A 199 -14.22 -4.09 11.37
N TRP A 200 -13.72 -2.93 11.76
CA TRP A 200 -14.33 -1.91 12.63
C TRP A 200 -15.78 -1.44 12.23
N ILE A 201 -16.50 -1.98 11.23
CA ILE A 201 -17.88 -1.57 10.80
C ILE A 201 -18.95 -2.45 11.40
N GLN A 202 -18.77 -3.67 10.98
CA GLN A 202 -19.51 -4.85 11.19
C GLN A 202 -19.06 -5.37 12.56
N LYS A 203 -17.83 -4.96 12.93
CA LYS A 203 -17.44 -4.05 14.02
C LYS A 203 -18.51 -3.06 14.61
N PHE A 204 -18.36 -1.75 14.36
CA PHE A 204 -19.11 -0.57 14.89
C PHE A 204 -20.23 0.14 14.11
N ILE A 205 -20.02 0.66 12.88
CA ILE A 205 -20.66 1.90 12.33
C ILE A 205 -22.17 2.05 12.54
N HIS A 206 -22.90 0.96 12.75
CA HIS A 206 -24.28 1.00 13.19
C HIS A 206 -24.49 1.82 14.47
N LEU A 207 -23.47 2.08 15.29
CA LEU A 207 -23.55 3.06 16.37
C LEU A 207 -23.52 4.52 15.95
N PHE A 208 -22.83 4.84 14.85
CA PHE A 208 -22.80 6.18 14.29
C PHE A 208 -24.02 6.43 13.39
N GLY A 209 -24.72 5.34 13.02
CA GLY A 209 -25.93 5.34 12.21
C GLY A 209 -25.74 4.81 10.79
N GLY A 210 -24.54 4.33 10.45
CA GLY A 210 -24.28 3.66 9.18
C GLY A 210 -24.90 2.25 9.12
N ASP A 211 -25.12 1.69 7.93
CA ASP A 211 -25.92 0.47 7.79
C ASP A 211 -25.12 -0.83 7.94
N PRO A 212 -25.58 -1.71 8.86
CA PRO A 212 -25.62 -3.18 8.76
C PRO A 212 -25.77 -3.92 7.41
N GLU A 213 -25.75 -3.30 6.22
CA GLU A 213 -25.50 -3.94 4.89
C GLU A 213 -25.19 -2.96 3.73
N GLN A 214 -25.04 -1.63 3.94
CA GLN A 214 -25.07 -0.65 2.83
C GLN A 214 -23.84 0.22 2.63
N VAL A 215 -23.28 0.06 1.43
CA VAL A 215 -21.99 0.64 1.10
C VAL A 215 -21.74 1.00 -0.35
N THR A 216 -20.64 1.74 -0.45
CA THR A 216 -20.58 3.13 -0.89
C THR A 216 -19.22 3.69 -0.43
N ILE A 217 -18.06 3.43 -1.05
CA ILE A 217 -16.68 3.75 -0.59
C ILE A 217 -15.58 3.64 -1.67
N TRP A 218 -14.43 4.30 -1.47
CA TRP A 218 -13.47 4.82 -2.48
C TRP A 218 -12.04 4.24 -2.51
N GLY A 219 -11.27 4.78 -3.47
CA GLY A 219 -9.80 4.95 -3.64
C GLY A 219 -9.33 6.19 -4.65
N GLU A 220 -7.51 7.70 -4.74
CA GLU A 220 -6.85 8.83 -5.50
C GLU A 220 -5.56 8.38 -6.22
N SER A 221 -4.40 8.99 -6.00
CA SER A 221 -3.30 8.90 -6.97
C SER A 221 -2.41 7.66 -6.90
N ALA A 222 -2.71 6.61 -6.14
CA ALA A 222 -1.86 5.40 -6.19
C ALA A 222 -2.38 4.06 -5.61
N GLY A 223 -3.60 3.92 -5.05
CA GLY A 223 -3.99 2.69 -4.30
C GLY A 223 -5.27 1.96 -4.63
N ALA A 224 -6.04 2.43 -5.62
CA ALA A 224 -7.28 1.78 -6.07
C ALA A 224 -7.10 0.37 -6.73
N GLY A 225 -6.05 -0.37 -6.35
CA GLY A 225 -5.58 -1.61 -6.96
C GLY A 225 -5.27 -2.63 -5.92
N SER A 226 -4.59 -2.17 -4.88
CA SER A 226 -4.43 -2.76 -3.55
C SER A 226 -5.75 -3.16 -2.87
N VAL A 227 -6.92 -2.68 -3.34
CA VAL A 227 -8.26 -3.28 -3.07
C VAL A 227 -9.10 -3.59 -4.31
N LEU A 228 -8.55 -3.42 -5.51
CA LEU A 228 -9.13 -4.11 -6.67
C LEU A 228 -8.78 -5.59 -6.55
N GLN A 229 -7.57 -5.84 -6.06
CA GLN A 229 -7.13 -6.83 -5.06
C GLN A 229 -8.09 -7.17 -3.93
N HIS A 230 -9.34 -6.75 -3.94
CA HIS A 230 -10.33 -7.23 -3.00
C HIS A 230 -11.66 -7.55 -3.68
N LEU A 231 -12.16 -6.73 -4.61
CA LEU A 231 -13.41 -7.01 -5.34
C LEU A 231 -13.62 -8.46 -5.78
N VAL A 232 -12.59 -8.97 -6.44
CA VAL A 232 -12.62 -10.24 -7.13
C VAL A 232 -11.84 -11.28 -6.31
N ALA A 233 -11.79 -11.11 -4.98
CA ALA A 233 -10.77 -11.69 -4.09
C ALA A 233 -11.36 -12.58 -2.99
N HIS A 234 -10.52 -13.33 -2.29
CA HIS A 234 -10.75 -14.75 -2.04
C HIS A 234 -10.74 -15.60 -3.33
N ARG A 235 -10.01 -15.35 -4.42
CA ARG A 235 -10.38 -15.78 -5.82
C ARG A 235 -11.53 -14.92 -6.30
N GLY A 236 -12.09 -14.17 -5.38
CA GLY A 236 -13.46 -14.39 -5.03
C GLY A 236 -13.75 -15.85 -4.66
N ASN A 237 -14.09 -16.26 -3.41
CA ASN A 237 -14.52 -17.63 -2.97
C ASN A 237 -14.80 -17.74 -1.45
N THR A 238 -16.07 -17.76 -1.00
CA THR A 238 -16.42 -17.73 0.44
C THR A 238 -17.77 -18.39 0.82
N GLN A 239 -18.27 -18.18 2.05
CA GLN A 239 -19.56 -18.64 2.60
C GLN A 239 -20.19 -17.60 3.58
N PRO A 240 -21.45 -17.14 3.33
CA PRO A 240 -21.94 -15.74 3.50
C PRO A 240 -22.36 -15.30 4.93
N PRO A 241 -22.85 -14.04 5.17
CA PRO A 241 -23.08 -12.90 4.26
C PRO A 241 -22.48 -11.52 4.73
N LEU A 242 -22.40 -10.51 3.85
CA LEU A 242 -22.58 -9.08 4.21
C LEU A 242 -23.08 -8.18 3.05
N PHE A 243 -22.24 -7.24 2.59
CA PHE A 243 -22.51 -6.11 1.70
C PHE A 243 -22.88 -6.48 0.27
N HIS A 244 -22.69 -5.56 -0.70
CA HIS A 244 -22.62 -5.96 -2.10
C HIS A 244 -21.57 -5.25 -3.02
N ARG A 245 -20.89 -4.18 -2.57
CA ARG A 245 -20.81 -2.94 -3.40
C ARG A 245 -19.40 -2.36 -3.51
N ALA A 246 -19.16 -1.05 -3.42
CA ALA A 246 -17.82 -0.45 -3.61
C ALA A 246 -17.79 1.11 -3.83
N MET A 247 -17.23 1.96 -4.76
CA MET A 247 -16.64 2.12 -6.16
C MET A 247 -15.44 3.04 -6.23
N THR A 248 -14.98 3.28 -7.47
CA THR A 248 -13.74 4.00 -7.91
C THR A 248 -13.42 6.97 -8.38
N SER A 249 -12.28 7.72 -8.18
CA SER A 249 -11.74 8.92 -8.75
C SER A 249 -10.19 8.82 -8.90
N SER A 250 -9.61 7.91 -9.74
CA SER A 250 -8.13 7.57 -9.93
C SER A 250 -7.53 6.20 -9.49
N THR A 251 -6.25 5.88 -9.82
CA THR A 251 -5.71 4.48 -9.77
C THR A 251 -4.16 4.25 -9.51
N PHE A 252 -3.35 3.32 -10.12
CA PHE A 252 -1.86 3.28 -10.47
C PHE A 252 -1.42 1.93 -11.21
N LEU A 253 -0.70 1.66 -12.34
CA LEU A 253 -0.17 0.26 -12.65
C LEU A 253 0.98 0.07 -13.66
N PRO A 254 1.92 -0.87 -13.46
CA PRO A 254 2.90 -1.13 -14.52
C PRO A 254 3.35 -2.60 -14.67
N ASN A 255 3.72 -3.25 -13.55
CA ASN A 255 4.86 -4.13 -13.43
C ASN A 255 4.74 -4.98 -12.15
N GLN A 256 5.09 -6.26 -12.07
CA GLN A 256 5.15 -6.97 -10.77
C GLN A 256 6.25 -8.08 -10.74
N TYR A 257 7.13 -8.23 -9.71
CA TYR A 257 8.38 -9.07 -9.70
C TYR A 257 8.56 -10.14 -8.55
N ASN A 258 7.52 -10.87 -8.17
CA ASN A 258 7.53 -12.08 -7.30
C ASN A 258 8.18 -12.04 -5.91
N PHE A 259 9.51 -11.93 -5.74
CA PHE A 259 10.28 -11.73 -4.47
C PHE A 259 11.68 -12.39 -4.43
N ASN A 260 12.06 -13.16 -5.45
CA ASN A 260 13.46 -13.15 -5.92
C ASN A 260 13.48 -13.14 -7.46
N ASP A 261 12.64 -12.28 -8.08
CA ASP A 261 12.13 -12.56 -9.43
C ASP A 261 11.65 -11.37 -10.26
N PRO A 262 12.60 -10.59 -10.81
CA PRO A 262 14.01 -10.65 -10.48
C PRO A 262 14.33 -9.52 -9.54
N VAL A 263 13.80 -8.33 -9.84
CA VAL A 263 14.37 -7.08 -9.38
C VAL A 263 13.56 -6.36 -8.28
N PRO A 264 12.72 -6.99 -7.43
CA PRO A 264 12.69 -8.36 -6.89
C PRO A 264 13.72 -8.88 -5.88
N GLU A 265 14.77 -8.17 -5.44
CA GLU A 265 15.83 -8.81 -4.59
C GLU A 265 16.67 -7.98 -3.43
N PHE A 266 17.17 -6.72 -3.60
CA PHE A 266 18.13 -5.68 -3.02
C PHE A 266 17.55 -4.52 -2.24
N LEU A 267 16.31 -4.11 -2.50
CA LEU A 267 15.55 -3.34 -1.55
C LEU A 267 14.84 -4.32 -0.63
N PHE A 268 15.11 -5.64 -0.71
CA PHE A 268 15.69 -6.46 0.35
C PHE A 268 17.17 -6.16 0.46
N SER A 269 18.05 -7.06 0.08
CA SER A 269 19.29 -7.23 0.82
C SER A 269 20.48 -6.28 0.61
N GLU A 270 20.52 -5.40 -0.40
CA GLU A 270 21.59 -4.39 -0.53
C GLU A 270 21.45 -3.28 0.52
N THR A 271 20.21 -3.09 0.90
CA THR A 271 19.67 -1.88 1.48
C THR A 271 19.92 -1.87 2.97
N ALA A 272 21.16 -1.97 3.41
CA ALA A 272 21.52 -1.65 4.80
C ALA A 272 22.54 -0.49 4.87
N ARG A 273 22.78 0.19 3.76
CA ARG A 273 23.74 1.28 3.52
C ARG A 273 23.19 2.66 3.92
N LEU A 274 21.99 2.74 4.51
CA LEU A 274 21.29 3.91 5.10
C LEU A 274 20.76 3.71 6.54
N ALA A 275 20.78 2.50 7.12
CA ALA A 275 20.78 2.33 8.59
C ALA A 275 21.36 1.00 9.17
N GLY A 276 22.03 0.18 8.37
CA GLY A 276 23.17 -0.61 8.86
C GLY A 276 22.90 -1.90 9.59
N CYS A 277 21.69 -2.42 9.54
CA CYS A 277 21.35 -3.57 10.37
C CYS A 277 21.78 -4.94 9.79
N ALA A 278 23.00 -5.19 9.29
CA ALA A 278 23.17 -6.32 8.33
C ALA A 278 24.37 -7.31 8.38
N ASN A 279 25.15 -7.44 9.45
CA ASN A 279 26.19 -8.48 9.61
C ASN A 279 25.91 -9.39 10.85
N VAL A 280 24.72 -10.03 10.91
CA VAL A 280 24.21 -11.07 11.84
C VAL A 280 23.72 -12.50 11.36
N THR A 281 24.32 -13.60 11.88
CA THR A 281 24.37 -15.05 11.40
C THR A 281 23.11 -15.91 11.10
N ASN A 282 21.96 -15.35 10.78
CA ASN A 282 20.66 -15.61 11.41
C ASN A 282 20.46 -14.46 12.37
N THR A 283 19.21 -14.08 12.56
CA THR A 283 18.82 -12.71 12.29
C THR A 283 17.99 -12.13 13.46
N PHE A 284 17.26 -11.05 13.20
CA PHE A 284 16.29 -10.50 14.14
C PHE A 284 16.84 -9.80 15.41
N ASP A 285 17.71 -8.75 15.33
CA ASP A 285 17.92 -7.77 16.46
C ASP A 285 18.51 -6.30 16.24
N CYS A 286 18.10 -5.52 15.21
CA CYS A 286 18.38 -4.09 14.92
C CYS A 286 17.25 -3.10 14.36
N LEU A 287 15.91 -3.27 14.23
CA LEU A 287 14.83 -2.23 14.33
C LEU A 287 13.77 -2.48 15.48
N ILE A 288 13.81 -1.98 16.75
CA ILE A 288 12.78 -2.38 17.80
C ILE A 288 12.58 -1.58 19.13
N ALA A 289 13.54 -0.83 19.66
CA ALA A 289 13.51 -0.44 21.08
C ALA A 289 13.20 1.04 21.41
N VAL A 290 13.52 2.04 20.56
CA VAL A 290 13.71 3.46 20.98
C VAL A 290 13.47 4.48 19.79
N PRO A 291 13.90 5.78 19.71
CA PRO A 291 13.42 6.82 18.77
C PRO A 291 12.93 6.40 17.37
N PRO A 292 11.61 6.45 17.14
CA PRO A 292 10.97 6.29 15.84
C PRO A 292 10.54 7.62 15.19
N ALA A 293 10.88 8.75 15.83
CA ALA A 293 10.19 10.03 15.68
C ALA A 293 10.99 11.13 14.94
N GLN A 294 12.24 10.85 14.56
CA GLN A 294 13.14 11.78 13.88
C GLN A 294 13.63 11.28 12.52
N LEU A 295 13.73 9.96 12.32
CA LEU A 295 14.32 9.27 11.14
C LEU A 295 13.47 9.34 9.85
N GLN A 296 12.67 10.41 9.77
CA GLN A 296 12.39 11.15 8.54
C GLN A 296 13.63 11.13 7.60
N ASP A 297 14.81 11.40 8.16
CA ASP A 297 16.13 11.32 7.53
C ASP A 297 16.28 10.27 6.42
N ILE A 298 15.99 9.01 6.71
CA ILE A 298 16.46 7.89 5.86
C ILE A 298 15.36 7.25 5.01
N ASN A 299 14.10 7.29 5.49
CA ASN A 299 12.91 7.31 4.63
C ASN A 299 13.14 8.27 3.47
N VAL A 300 13.31 9.54 3.81
CA VAL A 300 13.27 10.65 2.88
C VAL A 300 14.57 10.84 2.13
N GLU A 301 15.76 10.58 2.66
CA GLU A 301 16.96 10.86 1.86
C GLU A 301 17.05 9.92 0.65
N VAL A 302 16.32 8.78 0.62
CA VAL A 302 16.20 7.97 -0.61
C VAL A 302 14.78 7.53 -1.06
N CYS A 303 13.70 7.64 -0.29
CA CYS A 303 12.41 8.12 -0.88
C CYS A 303 12.55 9.52 -1.51
N GLY A 304 13.70 10.14 -1.31
CA GLY A 304 14.23 11.34 -1.95
C GLY A 304 15.32 11.08 -2.98
N ASN A 305 15.62 9.85 -3.41
CA ASN A 305 16.58 9.56 -4.49
C ASN A 305 16.12 8.29 -5.27
N GLY A 306 16.00 8.35 -6.60
CA GLY A 306 15.15 7.40 -7.35
C GLY A 306 15.51 7.33 -8.83
N PHE A 307 14.68 7.91 -9.71
CA PHE A 307 15.18 8.96 -10.61
C PHE A 307 14.10 9.83 -11.27
N SER A 308 14.45 10.89 -12.04
CA SER A 308 13.54 12.06 -12.39
C SER A 308 12.36 11.27 -13.18
N GLY A 309 11.08 11.41 -12.77
CA GLY A 309 9.88 11.16 -13.60
C GLY A 309 8.54 10.89 -12.85
N THR A 310 8.62 10.38 -11.62
CA THR A 310 8.04 9.08 -11.24
C THR A 310 7.92 9.08 -9.65
N PHE A 311 7.52 8.06 -8.84
CA PHE A 311 7.55 8.11 -7.32
C PHE A 311 7.93 6.77 -6.58
N LEU A 312 9.20 6.54 -6.17
CA LEU A 312 9.84 5.19 -6.20
C LEU A 312 9.15 3.99 -5.54
N LEU A 313 8.59 4.05 -4.33
CA LEU A 313 8.03 2.85 -3.68
C LEU A 313 6.86 2.24 -4.43
N VAL A 314 6.80 0.91 -4.47
CA VAL A 314 5.64 0.12 -4.96
C VAL A 314 5.44 -1.17 -4.15
N PRO A 315 4.30 -1.87 -4.25
CA PRO A 315 3.87 -2.86 -3.25
C PRO A 315 4.26 -4.35 -3.30
N VAL A 316 3.45 -5.27 -2.72
CA VAL A 316 3.64 -6.75 -2.72
C VAL A 316 2.37 -7.59 -2.84
N VAL A 317 2.51 -8.88 -3.15
CA VAL A 317 1.39 -9.79 -3.35
C VAL A 317 1.55 -11.18 -2.75
N ASP A 318 0.43 -11.68 -2.24
CA ASP A 318 0.22 -12.82 -1.36
C ASP A 318 0.18 -14.30 -1.84
N GLY A 319 -0.76 -15.02 -1.22
CA GLY A 319 -1.17 -16.43 -1.28
C GLY A 319 -2.13 -16.90 -0.15
N GLU A 320 -2.20 -16.15 0.92
CA GLU A 320 -3.15 -16.33 2.01
C GLU A 320 -4.04 -15.13 2.08
N PHE A 321 -3.40 -13.99 1.84
CA PHE A 321 -3.90 -12.80 1.18
C PHE A 321 -3.38 -12.60 -0.27
N ILE A 322 -3.22 -13.68 -1.05
CA ILE A 322 -3.56 -13.76 -2.50
C ILE A 322 -3.64 -15.23 -2.96
N VAL A 323 -3.37 -15.53 -4.22
CA VAL A 323 -2.47 -16.63 -4.67
C VAL A 323 -1.85 -16.16 -6.01
N GLU A 324 -2.62 -15.44 -6.83
CA GLU A 324 -2.34 -15.29 -8.26
C GLU A 324 -3.07 -14.10 -8.93
N ARG A 325 -2.87 -13.86 -10.25
CA ARG A 325 -3.74 -13.13 -11.23
C ARG A 325 -4.34 -14.09 -12.31
N PRO A 326 -5.38 -13.76 -13.11
CA PRO A 326 -6.25 -14.82 -13.69
C PRO A 326 -6.07 -15.11 -15.18
N ILE A 327 -5.50 -14.18 -15.96
CA ILE A 327 -6.14 -13.65 -17.20
C ILE A 327 -6.69 -14.68 -18.17
N THR A 328 -6.02 -15.81 -18.33
CA THR A 328 -6.30 -16.89 -19.28
C THR A 328 -7.61 -17.67 -18.99
N THR A 329 -8.59 -17.06 -18.30
CA THR A 329 -9.70 -17.78 -17.64
C THR A 329 -11.08 -17.08 -17.63
N LEU A 330 -11.43 -16.12 -18.50
CA LEU A 330 -12.74 -15.39 -18.47
C LEU A 330 -13.65 -15.55 -19.72
N SER A 331 -14.88 -16.09 -19.60
CA SER A 331 -16.06 -15.77 -20.47
C SER A 331 -17.49 -16.19 -20.02
N THR A 332 -17.72 -16.67 -18.79
CA THR A 332 -19.05 -17.10 -18.27
C THR A 332 -19.55 -16.38 -17.01
N GLY A 333 -19.35 -16.90 -15.79
CA GLY A 333 -19.81 -16.28 -14.53
C GLY A 333 -19.18 -16.86 -13.25
N ARG A 334 -19.33 -16.16 -12.09
CA ARG A 334 -19.35 -16.61 -10.65
C ARG A 334 -19.03 -15.42 -9.67
N LEU A 335 -19.15 -15.51 -8.32
CA LEU A 335 -19.83 -14.46 -7.51
C LEU A 335 -19.42 -13.55 -6.23
N ASN A 336 -18.29 -13.33 -5.43
CA ASN A 336 -17.88 -12.38 -4.26
C ASN A 336 -17.98 -10.82 -4.09
N SER A 337 -17.57 -9.89 -4.97
CA SER A 337 -17.95 -8.46 -4.83
C SER A 337 -18.17 -7.88 -6.21
N LYS A 338 -19.26 -7.14 -6.43
CA LYS A 338 -19.94 -7.21 -7.74
C LYS A 338 -19.38 -6.32 -8.84
N THR A 339 -18.81 -5.18 -8.48
CA THR A 339 -19.11 -4.00 -9.30
C THR A 339 -17.96 -2.99 -9.36
N ILE A 340 -17.95 -2.04 -10.30
CA ILE A 340 -16.73 -1.43 -10.89
C ILE A 340 -17.01 -0.36 -11.96
N LEU A 341 -16.26 0.74 -11.85
CA LEU A 341 -16.43 2.02 -12.55
C LEU A 341 -15.10 2.78 -12.41
N MET A 342 -14.45 3.19 -13.52
CA MET A 342 -12.99 3.52 -13.65
C MET A 342 -12.71 5.03 -13.65
N VAL A 343 -11.61 5.61 -14.16
CA VAL A 343 -11.55 6.98 -14.77
C VAL A 343 -10.46 6.94 -15.93
N GLU A 344 -10.48 7.62 -17.11
CA GLU A 344 -9.46 7.61 -18.27
C GLU A 344 -8.10 8.37 -18.18
N ASN A 345 -7.68 9.21 -19.16
CA ASN A 345 -6.97 10.54 -19.00
C ASN A 345 -6.39 11.15 -20.30
N THR A 346 -6.29 12.48 -20.33
CA THR A 346 -5.80 13.37 -21.40
C THR A 346 -5.09 14.66 -20.93
N ASP A 347 -4.91 14.95 -19.62
CA ASP A 347 -3.55 15.34 -19.21
C ASP A 347 -3.01 14.43 -18.13
N GLU A 348 -2.25 13.52 -18.70
CA GLU A 348 -1.74 12.34 -18.11
C GLU A 348 -0.54 12.66 -17.25
N GLY A 349 0.55 11.93 -17.41
CA GLY A 349 1.70 11.96 -16.53
C GLY A 349 2.45 13.27 -16.47
N SER A 350 1.94 14.36 -17.05
CA SER A 350 2.62 15.65 -17.08
C SER A 350 3.05 16.20 -15.72
N PRO A 351 2.40 15.92 -14.57
CA PRO A 351 2.80 16.53 -13.32
C PRO A 351 4.18 16.14 -12.81
N PHE A 352 4.76 15.04 -13.28
CA PHE A 352 6.09 14.65 -12.82
C PHE A 352 6.98 14.01 -13.89
N VAL A 353 6.53 13.86 -15.14
CA VAL A 353 7.49 13.96 -16.25
C VAL A 353 8.23 15.29 -16.06
N ASN A 354 9.55 15.26 -15.87
CA ASN A 354 10.28 16.49 -15.56
C ASN A 354 10.84 17.11 -16.81
N VAL A 355 10.30 18.29 -17.09
CA VAL A 355 10.65 19.06 -18.25
C VAL A 355 12.14 19.36 -18.40
N ASN A 356 12.89 19.54 -17.31
CA ASN A 356 14.31 19.93 -17.39
C ASN A 356 15.20 18.85 -17.98
N VAL A 357 14.73 17.61 -17.91
CA VAL A 357 15.52 16.50 -18.34
C VAL A 357 14.88 15.80 -19.51
N THR A 358 13.54 15.85 -19.70
CA THR A 358 12.87 15.81 -21.02
C THR A 358 13.19 17.05 -21.86
N ALA A 359 14.48 17.24 -22.06
CA ALA A 359 15.16 18.22 -22.87
C ALA A 359 16.49 17.68 -23.42
N GLN A 360 16.96 16.49 -23.04
CA GLN A 360 18.41 16.21 -23.08
C GLN A 360 18.84 15.04 -23.98
N LEU A 361 18.03 13.99 -24.14
CA LEU A 361 18.29 12.88 -25.07
C LEU A 361 17.03 12.50 -25.86
N THR A 362 16.53 11.25 -25.82
CA THR A 362 15.60 10.80 -26.89
C THR A 362 14.62 9.68 -26.58
N LEU A 363 13.72 9.46 -27.55
CA LEU A 363 12.86 8.29 -27.77
C LEU A 363 13.53 6.93 -27.54
N GLN A 364 14.85 6.89 -27.76
CA GLN A 364 15.76 5.76 -27.79
C GLN A 364 16.82 5.86 -26.66
N GLN A 365 16.97 7.01 -25.96
CA GLN A 365 18.15 7.35 -25.14
C GLN A 365 17.84 7.98 -23.76
N TYR A 366 16.61 8.42 -23.50
CA TYR A 366 15.91 8.04 -22.25
C TYR A 366 16.09 6.53 -22.05
N VAL A 367 15.91 5.82 -23.14
CA VAL A 367 15.65 4.40 -23.19
C VAL A 367 16.90 3.55 -23.47
N THR A 368 18.05 4.19 -23.73
CA THR A 368 19.41 3.60 -23.71
C THR A 368 19.95 3.51 -22.27
N ALA A 369 19.11 3.75 -21.28
CA ALA A 369 19.24 3.16 -19.96
C ALA A 369 17.87 3.10 -19.26
N LEU A 370 16.80 2.62 -19.94
CA LEU A 370 15.47 2.50 -19.31
C LEU A 370 14.45 1.64 -20.05
N MET A 371 13.95 0.56 -19.44
CA MET A 371 12.76 -0.29 -19.73
C MET A 371 12.81 -1.64 -20.78
N PRO A 372 13.01 -2.52 -19.68
CA PRO A 372 14.27 -2.90 -19.05
C PRO A 372 14.61 -4.41 -19.20
N GLN A 373 13.83 -5.31 -18.59
CA GLN A 373 13.82 -6.78 -18.75
C GLN A 373 12.44 -7.16 -19.44
N PHE A 374 12.01 -6.44 -20.47
CA PHE A 374 11.68 -7.15 -21.71
C PHE A 374 12.99 -7.48 -22.42
N ASN A 375 12.91 -8.04 -23.62
CA ASN A 375 13.96 -7.83 -24.61
C ASN A 375 13.57 -6.59 -25.45
N SER A 376 14.56 -5.76 -25.78
CA SER A 376 14.60 -4.61 -26.71
C SER A 376 13.61 -4.66 -27.85
N ALA A 377 13.32 -5.86 -28.31
CA ALA A 377 12.30 -6.12 -29.31
C ALA A 377 10.94 -5.54 -28.95
N GLN A 378 10.37 -5.96 -27.84
CA GLN A 378 8.92 -5.82 -27.64
C GLN A 378 8.55 -4.41 -27.12
N ILE A 379 9.48 -3.49 -27.39
CA ILE A 379 9.88 -2.24 -26.75
C ILE A 379 10.23 -1.23 -27.80
N ASP A 380 11.16 -1.55 -28.69
CA ASP A 380 11.10 -1.03 -30.05
C ASP A 380 9.64 -1.14 -30.56
N LEU A 381 8.92 -2.24 -30.29
CA LEU A 381 7.49 -2.42 -30.59
C LEU A 381 6.48 -1.70 -29.64
N ILE A 382 6.92 -0.83 -28.71
CA ILE A 382 6.08 0.17 -28.00
C ILE A 382 6.60 1.62 -28.06
N THR A 383 7.86 1.91 -28.40
CA THR A 383 8.27 3.24 -28.92
C THR A 383 7.33 3.63 -30.02
N ASN A 384 7.09 2.67 -30.87
CA ASN A 384 6.35 2.83 -32.08
C ASN A 384 4.82 2.94 -31.79
N LEU A 385 4.40 2.91 -30.52
CA LEU A 385 3.07 3.35 -30.08
C LEU A 385 2.99 4.86 -29.78
N TYR A 386 4.01 5.46 -29.13
CA TYR A 386 3.94 6.85 -28.64
C TYR A 386 4.85 7.84 -29.37
N LYS A 387 5.79 7.33 -30.17
CA LYS A 387 6.65 8.13 -31.06
C LYS A 387 5.80 8.95 -32.03
N GLY A 388 5.76 10.26 -31.80
CA GLY A 388 4.96 11.22 -32.56
C GLY A 388 3.55 11.47 -32.00
N LEU A 389 3.20 10.91 -30.84
CA LEU A 389 2.02 11.33 -30.05
C LEU A 389 2.42 12.52 -29.17
N GLY A 390 2.65 13.67 -29.80
CA GLY A 390 3.20 14.86 -29.16
C GLY A 390 4.25 15.54 -30.04
N SER A 391 4.39 16.85 -29.85
CA SER A 391 5.34 17.70 -30.57
C SER A 391 6.73 17.73 -29.94
N THR A 392 6.79 17.59 -28.62
CA THR A 392 8.03 17.68 -27.86
C THR A 392 8.57 16.32 -27.43
N VAL A 393 9.77 16.45 -26.89
CA VAL A 393 10.47 15.64 -25.89
C VAL A 393 9.66 15.23 -24.63
N PHE A 394 8.62 15.99 -24.27
CA PHE A 394 7.92 15.95 -22.96
C PHE A 394 6.49 15.37 -23.04
N GLU A 395 5.73 15.73 -24.07
CA GLU A 395 4.32 15.32 -24.22
C GLU A 395 4.15 13.81 -24.42
N GLN A 396 5.01 13.20 -25.24
CA GLN A 396 4.99 11.75 -25.48
C GLN A 396 5.23 10.98 -24.18
N ALA A 397 6.14 11.49 -23.35
CA ALA A 397 6.45 10.96 -22.03
C ALA A 397 5.22 11.02 -21.13
N SER A 398 4.58 12.18 -21.06
CA SER A 398 3.35 12.40 -20.30
C SER A 398 2.23 11.44 -20.74
N LEU A 399 2.21 11.00 -21.99
CA LEU A 399 1.28 9.97 -22.49
C LEU A 399 1.70 8.52 -22.27
N VAL A 400 2.95 8.21 -21.91
CA VAL A 400 3.38 6.81 -21.62
C VAL A 400 3.43 6.58 -20.12
N MET A 401 3.95 7.58 -19.41
CA MET A 401 3.63 7.85 -18.03
C MET A 401 2.12 7.71 -17.87
N GLY A 402 1.42 8.53 -18.65
CA GLY A 402 0.03 8.39 -18.98
C GLY A 402 -0.41 6.98 -19.25
N ASP A 403 -0.48 6.53 -20.47
CA ASP A 403 -1.03 5.23 -20.78
C ASP A 403 -0.32 4.02 -20.18
N SER A 404 0.93 3.78 -20.58
CA SER A 404 1.51 2.42 -20.53
C SER A 404 1.60 1.86 -19.12
N ILE A 405 1.46 2.77 -18.16
CA ILE A 405 1.40 2.55 -16.74
C ILE A 405 0.22 3.29 -16.03
N PHE A 406 -0.42 4.27 -16.67
CA PHE A 406 -1.77 4.73 -16.32
C PHE A 406 -2.83 4.40 -17.40
N VAL A 407 -3.30 5.31 -18.27
CA VAL A 407 -4.38 5.15 -19.29
C VAL A 407 -4.44 3.85 -20.12
N CYS A 408 -3.45 2.95 -20.12
CA CYS A 408 -3.38 1.64 -20.78
C CYS A 408 -2.30 0.69 -20.16
N PRO A 409 -2.48 -0.09 -19.07
CA PRO A 409 -3.51 -0.16 -18.03
C PRO A 409 -4.90 0.38 -18.33
N THR A 410 -5.47 1.38 -17.63
CA THR A 410 -6.60 2.21 -18.13
C THR A 410 -7.94 1.64 -18.57
N TYR A 411 -8.10 0.35 -18.72
CA TYR A 411 -8.98 -0.09 -19.77
C TYR A 411 -9.39 -1.52 -19.42
N THR A 412 -10.64 -1.81 -19.01
CA THR A 412 -10.92 -3.13 -18.41
C THR A 412 -12.17 -4.00 -18.66
N LEU A 413 -13.37 -3.59 -19.13
CA LEU A 413 -14.49 -4.57 -19.37
C LEU A 413 -15.20 -4.58 -20.76
N LEU A 414 -14.44 -4.62 -21.88
CA LEU A 414 -14.90 -5.06 -23.23
C LEU A 414 -15.06 -6.62 -23.29
N ASN A 415 -14.14 -7.32 -23.97
CA ASN A 415 -14.53 -8.22 -25.06
C ASN A 415 -15.13 -9.57 -24.63
N SER A 416 -14.76 -10.09 -23.46
CA SER A 416 -15.24 -11.40 -22.96
C SER A 416 -16.27 -11.28 -21.81
N PHE A 417 -16.89 -10.10 -21.65
CA PHE A 417 -17.25 -9.63 -20.30
C PHE A 417 -18.74 -9.35 -20.01
N GLN A 418 -19.56 -8.98 -20.99
CA GLN A 418 -20.93 -8.43 -20.80
C GLN A 418 -20.95 -6.93 -20.47
N GLY A 419 -21.28 -6.50 -19.24
CA GLY A 419 -21.53 -5.10 -18.89
C GLY A 419 -22.48 -4.88 -17.71
N THR A 420 -21.96 -4.40 -16.57
CA THR A 420 -22.74 -3.57 -15.66
C THR A 420 -21.96 -2.31 -15.26
N ALA A 421 -20.75 -2.03 -15.79
CA ALA A 421 -19.86 -0.90 -15.40
C ALA A 421 -20.34 0.45 -15.92
N HIS A 422 -19.81 1.60 -15.51
CA HIS A 422 -20.09 2.88 -16.20
C HIS A 422 -18.82 3.60 -16.68
N LYS A 423 -18.98 4.50 -17.65
CA LYS A 423 -17.86 5.17 -18.32
C LYS A 423 -18.14 6.64 -18.69
N GLY A 424 -17.37 7.74 -18.52
CA GLY A 424 -15.91 8.04 -18.32
C GLY A 424 -15.55 9.55 -18.42
N MET A 425 -14.29 10.03 -18.19
CA MET A 425 -13.93 11.49 -18.15
C MET A 425 -12.65 12.09 -17.36
N PHE A 426 -11.74 12.99 -17.87
CA PHE A 426 -11.05 14.30 -17.41
C PHE A 426 -10.29 15.39 -18.28
N ALA A 427 -10.90 16.59 -18.53
CA ALA A 427 -10.29 17.77 -19.19
C ALA A 427 -10.84 19.21 -18.86
N ILE A 428 -11.26 19.60 -17.64
CA ILE A 428 -11.30 21.06 -17.29
C ILE A 428 -9.84 21.53 -17.14
N PRO A 429 -9.30 22.37 -18.04
CA PRO A 429 -7.85 22.59 -18.09
C PRO A 429 -7.31 23.25 -16.80
N PRO A 430 -6.11 22.86 -16.32
CA PRO A 430 -5.10 22.05 -17.01
C PRO A 430 -5.38 20.55 -17.04
N ALA A 431 -6.32 20.06 -16.22
CA ALA A 431 -6.68 18.64 -16.12
C ALA A 431 -5.51 17.69 -15.78
N THR A 432 -4.62 18.19 -14.94
CA THR A 432 -3.47 17.49 -14.34
C THR A 432 -3.83 16.82 -13.01
N HIS A 433 -2.82 16.29 -12.33
CA HIS A 433 -2.69 16.21 -10.86
C HIS A 433 -3.87 16.75 -10.07
N GLY A 434 -4.74 15.85 -9.61
CA GLY A 434 -5.58 16.08 -8.44
C GLY A 434 -6.34 17.38 -8.54
N PHE A 435 -6.78 17.71 -9.74
CA PHE A 435 -7.26 19.05 -10.05
C PHE A 435 -8.73 19.20 -9.70
N ASP A 436 -9.22 18.31 -8.84
CA ASP A 436 -10.43 18.42 -8.08
C ASP A 436 -10.25 18.20 -6.57
N VAL A 437 -9.07 18.62 -6.07
CA VAL A 437 -8.74 19.26 -4.76
C VAL A 437 -9.81 20.19 -4.16
N GLN A 438 -10.95 20.34 -4.82
CA GLN A 438 -11.75 21.54 -4.89
C GLN A 438 -13.19 21.33 -5.41
N PHE A 439 -13.59 20.24 -6.10
CA PHE A 439 -14.96 20.13 -6.67
C PHE A 439 -15.97 19.32 -5.83
N TYR A 440 -15.51 18.58 -4.82
CA TYR A 440 -16.39 17.75 -3.96
C TYR A 440 -15.88 17.57 -2.51
N PHE A 441 -14.59 17.83 -2.25
CA PHE A 441 -14.18 18.53 -1.02
C PHE A 441 -13.90 20.02 -1.31
N PRO A 442 -14.90 20.85 -1.65
CA PRO A 442 -14.66 22.28 -1.86
C PRO A 442 -14.35 23.02 -0.55
N GLY A 443 -14.26 22.34 0.60
CA GLY A 443 -14.01 22.93 1.91
C GLY A 443 -12.61 23.52 2.09
N ASN A 444 -11.59 23.06 1.35
CA ASN A 444 -10.22 23.57 1.50
C ASN A 444 -9.63 24.26 0.27
N ASN A 445 -10.04 23.91 -0.96
CA ASN A 445 -9.70 24.69 -2.15
C ASN A 445 -10.97 25.10 -2.92
N THR A 446 -10.98 26.32 -3.46
CA THR A 446 -12.06 26.80 -4.32
C THR A 446 -11.88 26.24 -5.73
N PRO A 447 -12.89 25.58 -6.34
CA PRO A 447 -12.73 24.96 -7.65
C PRO A 447 -12.33 25.96 -8.72
N ALA A 448 -11.27 25.64 -9.47
CA ALA A 448 -10.77 26.44 -10.58
C ALA A 448 -11.82 26.69 -11.68
N PHE A 449 -12.89 25.89 -11.70
CA PHE A 449 -14.12 26.18 -12.42
C PHE A 449 -15.33 26.09 -11.48
N ALA A 450 -15.53 27.10 -10.64
CA ALA A 450 -16.71 27.20 -9.78
C ALA A 450 -17.99 27.38 -10.62
N ASN A 451 -18.78 26.30 -10.80
CA ASN A 451 -20.05 26.35 -11.51
C ASN A 451 -21.08 25.41 -10.85
N PRO A 452 -22.11 25.93 -10.17
CA PRO A 452 -23.04 25.10 -9.37
C PRO A 452 -23.81 24.03 -10.14
N GLN A 453 -23.94 24.14 -11.46
CA GLN A 453 -24.59 23.14 -12.31
C GLN A 453 -23.60 22.05 -12.72
N PHE A 454 -22.35 22.43 -12.94
CA PHE A 454 -21.23 21.51 -13.02
C PHE A 454 -21.12 20.73 -11.71
N ASP A 455 -20.75 21.40 -10.63
CA ASP A 455 -20.51 20.84 -9.29
C ASP A 455 -21.65 19.90 -8.86
N ALA A 456 -22.92 20.31 -9.01
CA ALA A 456 -24.07 19.44 -8.70
C ALA A 456 -24.20 18.21 -9.61
N SER A 457 -23.95 18.34 -10.91
CA SER A 457 -23.95 17.18 -11.82
C SER A 457 -22.80 16.22 -11.49
N PHE A 458 -21.70 16.82 -11.05
CA PHE A 458 -20.40 16.25 -10.90
C PHE A 458 -20.41 15.52 -9.57
N ALA A 459 -20.28 16.25 -8.45
CA ALA A 459 -20.49 15.78 -7.08
C ALA A 459 -21.80 15.02 -6.87
N GLY A 460 -22.82 15.23 -7.72
CA GLY A 460 -24.11 14.54 -7.62
C GLY A 460 -24.28 13.26 -8.43
N ALA A 461 -23.74 13.14 -9.65
CA ALA A 461 -23.65 11.82 -10.30
C ALA A 461 -22.70 10.94 -9.51
N PHE A 462 -21.73 11.61 -8.86
CA PHE A 462 -21.07 11.10 -7.69
C PHE A 462 -22.12 10.66 -6.62
N THR A 463 -22.69 11.53 -5.77
CA THR A 463 -23.52 11.11 -4.60
C THR A 463 -24.74 10.21 -4.87
N ALA A 464 -25.16 10.12 -6.13
CA ALA A 464 -26.14 9.19 -6.70
C ALA A 464 -25.82 7.71 -6.50
N VAL A 465 -24.58 7.33 -6.19
CA VAL A 465 -24.30 5.93 -5.89
C VAL A 465 -24.06 5.66 -4.41
N ILE A 466 -23.79 6.68 -3.57
CA ILE A 466 -23.72 6.59 -2.08
C ILE A 466 -25.07 6.28 -1.43
N LYS A 467 -26.05 5.88 -2.23
CA LYS A 467 -27.45 5.84 -1.87
C LYS A 467 -28.23 4.75 -2.61
N PHE A 468 -28.02 4.57 -3.93
CA PHE A 468 -29.00 3.85 -4.76
C PHE A 468 -28.53 2.72 -5.67
N GLY A 469 -27.51 2.90 -6.50
CA GLY A 469 -27.28 1.87 -7.51
C GLY A 469 -26.33 2.16 -8.64
N ASP A 470 -26.22 3.43 -9.02
CA ASP A 470 -26.36 3.78 -10.42
C ASP A 470 -26.18 5.31 -10.58
N PRO A 471 -25.27 5.81 -11.46
CA PRO A 471 -25.02 7.25 -11.65
C PRO A 471 -26.27 8.05 -11.95
N ASN A 472 -27.21 7.39 -12.62
CA ASN A 472 -28.37 7.99 -13.23
C ASN A 472 -29.47 8.30 -12.18
N ILE A 473 -29.27 7.94 -10.91
CA ILE A 473 -30.22 8.18 -9.82
C ILE A 473 -29.79 9.42 -9.02
N HIS A 474 -29.94 10.60 -9.65
CA HIS A 474 -29.49 11.87 -9.09
C HIS A 474 -30.26 12.28 -7.80
N PRO A 475 -29.61 12.37 -6.61
CA PRO A 475 -30.25 12.76 -5.35
C PRO A 475 -30.36 14.27 -5.17
N VAL A 476 -29.65 15.04 -5.98
CA VAL A 476 -29.52 16.50 -5.90
C VAL A 476 -30.16 17.17 -7.12
N SER A 477 -30.72 18.36 -6.92
CA SER A 477 -31.28 19.17 -8.01
C SER A 477 -30.18 19.85 -8.83
N ASN A 478 -30.50 20.32 -10.04
CA ASN A 478 -29.61 21.05 -10.95
C ASN A 478 -28.54 20.20 -11.67
N VAL A 479 -28.74 18.88 -11.75
CA VAL A 479 -27.92 17.96 -12.54
C VAL A 479 -28.28 18.03 -14.03
N ILE A 480 -27.28 17.99 -14.92
CA ILE A 480 -27.43 17.87 -16.38
C ILE A 480 -26.72 16.66 -16.99
N THR A 481 -26.20 15.75 -16.17
CA THR A 481 -25.60 14.48 -16.61
C THR A 481 -26.60 13.72 -17.50
N PRO A 482 -26.29 13.43 -18.78
CA PRO A 482 -27.12 12.58 -19.60
C PRO A 482 -27.07 11.13 -19.08
N ASN A 483 -27.91 10.26 -19.64
CA ASN A 483 -27.86 8.84 -19.28
C ASN A 483 -26.44 8.31 -19.52
N TRP A 484 -25.83 7.92 -18.42
CA TRP A 484 -24.56 7.25 -18.35
C TRP A 484 -24.76 5.80 -18.81
N PRO A 485 -24.14 5.37 -19.90
CA PRO A 485 -24.32 4.01 -20.38
C PRO A 485 -23.45 3.05 -19.59
N VAL A 486 -24.00 1.85 -19.42
CA VAL A 486 -23.18 0.75 -18.96
C VAL A 486 -22.13 0.41 -20.02
N PHE A 487 -20.89 0.22 -19.60
CA PHE A 487 -19.84 -0.23 -20.48
C PHE A 487 -19.98 -1.68 -20.95
N LYS A 488 -19.54 -1.97 -22.20
CA LYS A 488 -19.65 -3.30 -22.83
C LYS A 488 -18.54 -3.79 -23.74
N ALA A 489 -18.52 -5.12 -23.85
CA ALA A 489 -17.93 -5.95 -24.90
C ALA A 489 -18.12 -5.50 -26.35
N GLY A 490 -17.03 -5.64 -27.13
CA GLY A 490 -17.04 -5.65 -28.59
C GLY A 490 -17.44 -4.32 -29.22
N ASN A 491 -17.24 -3.19 -28.53
CA ASN A 491 -17.76 -1.91 -28.99
C ASN A 491 -16.90 -0.73 -28.56
N PRO A 492 -16.77 0.32 -29.40
CA PRO A 492 -15.90 1.45 -29.08
C PRO A 492 -16.55 2.19 -27.93
N GLY A 493 -15.75 2.47 -26.92
CA GLY A 493 -16.31 2.51 -25.61
C GLY A 493 -17.17 3.75 -25.36
N ILE A 494 -18.42 3.62 -24.91
CA ILE A 494 -19.20 4.83 -24.62
C ILE A 494 -18.90 5.31 -23.20
N GLU A 495 -18.55 6.58 -23.15
CA GLU A 495 -18.14 7.31 -21.98
C GLU A 495 -18.97 8.56 -21.75
N MET A 496 -18.77 9.26 -20.62
CA MET A 496 -19.39 10.53 -20.26
C MET A 496 -18.50 11.70 -20.73
N ARG A 497 -18.94 12.95 -20.57
CA ARG A 497 -18.17 14.20 -20.68
C ARG A 497 -18.83 15.18 -19.71
N PHE A 498 -18.05 16.14 -19.25
CA PHE A 498 -18.20 17.28 -18.31
C PHE A 498 -16.97 18.21 -18.52
N ASN A 499 -16.69 18.59 -19.76
CA ASN A 499 -15.68 19.63 -19.95
C ASN A 499 -16.30 20.98 -19.53
N ARG A 500 -15.60 22.07 -19.77
CA ARG A 500 -16.23 23.37 -20.01
C ARG A 500 -16.08 23.74 -21.49
N THR A 501 -17.09 24.42 -22.03
CA THR A 501 -16.97 25.10 -23.31
C THR A 501 -15.98 26.27 -23.22
N GLU A 502 -15.49 26.76 -24.37
CA GLU A 502 -14.67 27.98 -24.44
C GLU A 502 -15.36 29.19 -23.78
N GLY A 503 -16.69 29.23 -23.80
CA GLY A 503 -17.52 30.25 -23.15
C GLY A 503 -17.74 30.05 -21.63
N GLY A 504 -17.04 29.10 -20.99
CA GLY A 504 -17.11 28.86 -19.55
C GLY A 504 -18.44 28.25 -19.07
N GLN A 505 -19.16 27.53 -19.93
CA GLN A 505 -20.34 26.74 -19.56
C GLN A 505 -19.99 25.25 -19.41
N PRO A 506 -20.69 24.48 -18.55
CA PRO A 506 -20.54 23.02 -18.47
C PRO A 506 -20.78 22.35 -19.84
N ASP A 507 -19.91 21.43 -20.27
CA ASP A 507 -20.06 20.58 -21.47
C ASP A 507 -20.22 19.12 -21.05
N ILE A 508 -21.44 18.75 -20.64
CA ILE A 508 -21.73 17.45 -20.05
C ILE A 508 -22.40 16.52 -21.09
N ARG A 509 -21.69 15.53 -21.67
CA ARG A 509 -22.13 14.71 -22.83
C ARG A 509 -21.45 13.35 -22.96
N THR A 510 -22.14 12.27 -23.32
CA THR A 510 -21.41 11.03 -23.63
C THR A 510 -20.54 11.12 -24.90
N PHE A 511 -19.35 10.52 -24.91
CA PHE A 511 -18.51 10.37 -26.11
C PHE A 511 -18.06 8.91 -26.30
N THR A 512 -17.31 8.65 -27.38
CA THR A 512 -16.79 7.31 -27.71
C THR A 512 -15.28 7.31 -27.58
N THR A 513 -14.73 6.35 -26.84
CA THR A 513 -13.30 6.16 -26.66
C THR A 513 -12.52 6.24 -27.96
N ASP A 514 -11.36 6.90 -27.94
CA ASP A 514 -10.36 6.80 -29.01
C ASP A 514 -9.91 5.33 -29.21
N PRO A 515 -10.18 4.71 -30.37
CA PRO A 515 -9.72 3.36 -30.66
C PRO A 515 -8.19 3.22 -30.67
N GLN A 516 -7.42 4.30 -30.79
CA GLN A 516 -5.96 4.23 -30.68
C GLN A 516 -5.51 4.12 -29.24
N GLN A 517 -6.14 4.84 -28.32
CA GLN A 517 -5.99 4.65 -26.89
C GLN A 517 -6.43 3.21 -26.57
N VAL A 518 -7.61 2.73 -26.99
CA VAL A 518 -7.98 1.30 -26.93
C VAL A 518 -6.93 0.39 -27.54
N ALA A 519 -6.28 0.69 -28.66
CA ALA A 519 -5.26 -0.18 -29.25
C ALA A 519 -3.94 -0.18 -28.48
N ARG A 520 -3.58 0.95 -27.86
CA ARG A 520 -2.50 1.03 -26.87
C ARG A 520 -2.85 0.28 -25.57
N CYS A 521 -4.07 -0.27 -25.44
CA CYS A 521 -4.46 -1.14 -24.32
C CYS A 521 -5.02 -2.58 -24.65
N ASP A 522 -5.94 -2.79 -25.63
CA ASP A 522 -6.67 -4.01 -26.12
C ASP A 522 -6.50 -4.39 -27.62
N GLY A 523 -6.42 -3.39 -28.49
CA GLY A 523 -6.92 -3.48 -29.88
C GLY A 523 -6.04 -4.21 -30.90
N ASN A 524 -5.81 -5.52 -30.75
CA ASN A 524 -5.03 -6.39 -31.65
C ASN A 524 -3.56 -5.91 -31.86
N ALA A 525 -3.00 -5.18 -30.90
CA ALA A 525 -1.71 -4.49 -31.01
C ALA A 525 -0.96 -4.27 -29.68
N SER A 526 -1.50 -4.72 -28.54
CA SER A 526 -1.29 -4.09 -27.22
C SER A 526 0.00 -4.53 -26.51
N TRP A 527 0.18 -5.31 -25.42
CA TRP A 527 -0.56 -5.95 -24.32
C TRP A 527 -0.98 -7.47 -24.19
N SER A 528 -0.50 -8.52 -24.89
CA SER A 528 -0.89 -9.99 -25.00
C SER A 528 0.23 -10.78 -25.71
N VAL A 529 0.27 -12.12 -25.73
CA VAL A 529 1.39 -12.94 -26.28
C VAL A 529 2.81 -12.73 -25.66
N VAL A 530 3.17 -11.58 -25.07
CA VAL A 530 4.51 -11.14 -24.53
C VAL A 530 4.57 -10.39 -23.08
N LEU A 531 4.56 -10.70 -21.72
CA LEU A 531 4.44 -11.59 -20.44
C LEU A 531 4.57 -13.15 -20.14
N LEU A 532 3.55 -13.76 -19.50
CA LEU A 532 3.37 -15.13 -18.97
C LEU A 532 4.58 -15.78 -18.30
N PHE A 533 5.58 -16.26 -19.03
CA PHE A 533 6.30 -17.51 -18.74
C PHE A 533 7.47 -17.54 -17.70
N PRO A 534 8.25 -16.48 -17.41
CA PRO A 534 9.68 -16.53 -17.70
C PRO A 534 10.68 -17.57 -17.07
N GLN A 535 10.44 -18.40 -16.01
CA GLN A 535 11.33 -19.57 -15.64
C GLN A 535 10.95 -20.79 -16.47
N GLU A 536 9.75 -20.78 -17.03
CA GLU A 536 9.69 -21.10 -18.44
C GLU A 536 10.38 -19.89 -19.16
N HIS A 537 11.71 -19.66 -19.27
CA HIS A 537 12.87 -20.54 -19.40
C HIS A 537 12.45 -21.98 -19.68
N SER A 538 11.53 -22.08 -20.63
CA SER A 538 11.15 -23.33 -21.26
C SER A 538 10.23 -23.03 -22.45
N SER A 539 10.90 -22.83 -23.57
CA SER A 539 10.52 -23.37 -24.88
C SER A 539 9.25 -22.82 -25.55
N TRP A 540 9.46 -21.80 -26.38
CA TRP A 540 8.67 -21.57 -27.59
C TRP A 540 9.43 -22.04 -28.84
N ASP A 541 9.66 -23.35 -28.95
CA ASP A 541 10.16 -23.99 -30.17
C ASP A 541 9.03 -24.83 -30.80
N GLU A 542 7.92 -24.17 -31.17
CA GLU A 542 6.98 -24.66 -32.19
C GLU A 542 6.05 -23.51 -32.66
N VAL A 543 6.34 -22.94 -33.85
CA VAL A 543 5.45 -22.93 -35.03
C VAL A 543 6.22 -22.34 -36.23
N ASP A 544 6.51 -23.26 -37.17
CA ASP A 544 6.77 -23.08 -38.61
C ASP A 544 8.20 -22.78 -39.14
N ARG A 545 9.05 -23.83 -39.11
CA ARG A 545 10.15 -23.96 -40.08
C ARG A 545 9.66 -24.53 -41.40
N LYS A 546 9.43 -23.67 -42.39
CA LYS A 546 9.62 -24.03 -43.80
C LYS A 546 10.92 -23.46 -44.36
N SER A 547 11.90 -24.36 -44.44
CA SER A 547 12.94 -24.50 -45.47
C SER A 547 14.41 -24.39 -45.03
N ILE A 548 15.18 -25.29 -45.65
CA ILE A 548 16.63 -25.35 -45.87
C ILE A 548 17.42 -26.31 -44.96
N ARG A 549 18.08 -27.23 -45.67
CA ARG A 549 18.66 -28.51 -45.27
C ARG A 549 19.99 -28.40 -44.51
N LEU A 550 20.23 -29.39 -43.65
CA LEU A 550 21.51 -29.79 -43.05
C LEU A 550 22.62 -30.06 -44.11
N PRO A 551 23.92 -30.06 -43.74
CA PRO A 551 24.54 -31.31 -43.26
C PRO A 551 25.62 -31.21 -42.13
N ALA A 552 25.44 -32.06 -41.11
CA ALA A 552 26.44 -32.93 -40.45
C ALA A 552 27.80 -32.40 -39.88
N ALA A 553 27.90 -32.39 -38.52
CA ALA A 553 28.80 -33.18 -37.64
C ALA A 553 30.22 -33.59 -38.13
N PRO A 554 31.28 -33.59 -37.27
CA PRO A 554 31.31 -34.47 -36.08
C PRO A 554 32.14 -34.09 -34.81
N ARG A 555 31.60 -34.52 -33.65
CA ARG A 555 32.24 -35.16 -32.46
C ARG A 555 33.70 -34.84 -32.07
N CYS A 556 33.89 -34.48 -30.79
CA CYS A 556 34.89 -35.11 -29.90
C CYS A 556 34.52 -35.00 -28.40
N ALA A 557 34.31 -36.16 -27.77
CA ALA A 557 34.19 -36.33 -26.32
C ALA A 557 35.58 -36.42 -25.66
N PHE A 558 35.71 -36.07 -24.37
CA PHE A 558 36.61 -36.76 -23.44
C PHE A 558 36.15 -36.63 -21.96
N MET A 559 35.70 -37.76 -21.42
CA MET A 559 35.86 -38.22 -20.02
C MET A 559 37.29 -37.97 -19.47
N ASN A 560 37.62 -37.84 -18.18
CA ASN A 560 37.19 -38.66 -17.03
C ASN A 560 37.74 -38.16 -15.65
N ASP A 561 37.09 -38.66 -14.59
CA ASP A 561 37.62 -39.15 -13.29
C ASP A 561 37.91 -38.26 -12.06
N GLN A 562 36.98 -38.34 -11.10
CA GLN A 562 37.08 -38.93 -9.73
C GLN A 562 38.23 -38.56 -8.76
N TRP A 563 37.88 -38.33 -7.47
CA TRP A 563 38.17 -39.25 -6.34
C TRP A 563 37.53 -38.82 -4.99
N GLY A 564 36.62 -39.65 -4.45
CA GLY A 564 36.81 -40.34 -3.15
C GLY A 564 36.78 -39.63 -1.77
N ARG A 565 35.57 -39.51 -1.19
CA ARG A 565 35.16 -39.76 0.24
C ARG A 565 36.24 -40.03 1.33
N SER A 566 36.07 -39.43 2.52
CA SER A 566 35.97 -40.23 3.77
C SER A 566 35.26 -39.53 4.95
N LYS A 567 34.39 -40.30 5.62
CA LYS A 567 33.65 -39.98 6.85
C LYS A 567 34.56 -39.96 8.10
N LEU A 568 34.20 -39.17 9.12
CA LEU A 568 34.51 -39.46 10.52
C LEU A 568 33.42 -38.90 11.45
N THR A 569 32.69 -39.81 12.10
CA THR A 569 31.75 -39.53 13.20
C THR A 569 32.39 -39.92 14.53
N TRP A 570 32.34 -39.08 15.56
CA TRP A 570 32.39 -39.54 16.97
C TRP A 570 31.59 -38.62 17.90
N ASN A 571 30.70 -39.26 18.63
CA ASN A 571 29.80 -38.71 19.64
C ASN A 571 30.52 -38.08 20.86
N ALA A 572 29.83 -37.11 21.46
CA ALA A 572 29.40 -37.09 22.87
C ALA A 572 29.99 -36.03 23.84
N VAL A 573 29.04 -35.45 24.59
CA VAL A 573 29.11 -34.85 25.95
C VAL A 573 29.36 -33.33 26.07
N GLY A 574 28.26 -32.57 26.17
CA GLY A 574 27.83 -32.02 27.47
C GLY A 574 28.21 -30.58 27.90
N LEU A 575 27.21 -29.70 27.87
CA LEU A 575 26.87 -28.65 28.86
C LEU A 575 27.92 -27.59 29.32
N HIS A 576 27.58 -26.34 28.96
CA HIS A 576 27.57 -25.11 29.77
C HIS A 576 28.74 -24.11 29.79
N HIS A 577 28.46 -22.99 29.11
CA HIS A 577 28.56 -21.60 29.59
C HIS A 577 28.82 -21.35 31.09
N VAL A 578 29.81 -20.46 31.32
CA VAL A 578 29.74 -19.22 32.11
C VAL A 578 29.28 -19.31 33.58
N LEU A 579 30.14 -18.86 34.51
CA LEU A 579 29.81 -17.70 35.37
C LEU A 579 31.00 -17.17 36.17
N GLN A 580 31.13 -15.85 36.08
CA GLN A 580 31.98 -14.96 36.83
C GLN A 580 31.55 -14.85 38.32
N TYR A 581 32.54 -14.56 39.17
CA TYR A 581 32.47 -13.83 40.45
C TYR A 581 32.11 -14.50 41.80
N ASP A 582 33.10 -14.37 42.69
CA ASP A 582 33.21 -14.68 44.12
C ASP A 582 32.09 -14.17 45.07
N ILE A 583 31.86 -14.66 46.31
CA ILE A 583 31.61 -16.02 46.89
C ILE A 583 31.68 -15.93 48.44
N LEU A 584 30.76 -16.42 49.29
CA LEU A 584 29.34 -16.78 49.11
C LEU A 584 28.52 -16.47 50.41
N ASN A 585 28.52 -17.17 51.57
CA ASN A 585 28.79 -18.58 51.87
C ASN A 585 27.93 -19.12 53.07
N ARG A 586 27.31 -20.30 52.84
CA ARG A 586 26.79 -21.34 53.79
C ARG A 586 25.26 -21.47 54.04
N LEU A 587 24.64 -22.27 53.15
CA LEU A 587 23.86 -23.51 53.38
C LEU A 587 23.61 -24.02 54.84
N PRO A 588 22.58 -24.89 55.10
CA PRO A 588 21.64 -25.54 54.16
C PRO A 588 20.13 -25.62 54.57
N ALA A 589 19.27 -25.59 53.54
CA ALA A 589 18.15 -26.50 53.24
C ALA A 589 17.22 -27.07 54.34
N ARG A 590 15.89 -26.95 54.11
CA ARG A 590 15.10 -28.05 53.51
C ARG A 590 13.71 -27.63 52.97
N LEU A 591 13.63 -27.66 51.64
CA LEU A 591 12.60 -28.34 50.83
C LEU A 591 11.10 -27.95 50.93
N ARG A 592 10.63 -27.39 49.80
CA ARG A 592 9.47 -27.87 48.99
C ARG A 592 8.06 -27.71 49.58
N LYS A 593 7.21 -26.89 48.92
CA LYS A 593 6.30 -27.27 47.80
C LYS A 593 5.06 -26.34 47.70
N LEU A 594 4.80 -25.87 46.47
CA LEU A 594 3.49 -25.78 45.78
C LEU A 594 2.34 -24.87 46.29
N ARG A 595 1.80 -24.10 45.32
CA ARG A 595 0.49 -23.38 45.28
C ARG A 595 0.47 -22.14 46.21
N PHE A 596 -0.18 -21.02 45.92
CA PHE A 596 -1.53 -20.74 45.38
C PHE A 596 -1.46 -19.57 44.36
N GLN A 597 -2.33 -19.43 43.36
CA GLN A 597 -3.73 -18.97 43.43
C GLN A 597 -3.91 -17.57 44.06
N ALA A 598 -4.61 -16.71 43.31
CA ALA A 598 -4.89 -15.28 43.48
C ALA A 598 -5.26 -14.76 44.89
N PRO A 599 -5.23 -13.42 45.06
CA PRO A 599 -6.52 -12.74 45.25
C PRO A 599 -6.69 -11.43 44.46
N GLN A 600 -7.78 -11.36 43.69
CA GLN A 600 -8.52 -10.13 43.40
C GLN A 600 -9.60 -9.94 44.48
N PRO A 601 -10.15 -8.73 44.72
CA PRO A 601 -9.55 -7.40 44.63
C PRO A 601 -9.87 -6.58 45.92
N PRO A 602 -9.70 -5.25 45.89
CA PRO A 602 -10.93 -4.44 45.99
C PRO A 602 -11.12 -3.53 44.78
N LEU A 603 -12.16 -3.88 44.02
CA LEU A 603 -12.82 -3.01 43.06
C LEU A 603 -13.24 -1.69 43.73
N VAL A 604 -12.90 -0.57 43.08
CA VAL A 604 -13.80 0.49 42.56
C VAL A 604 -13.13 1.88 42.66
N GLN A 605 -13.07 2.57 41.51
CA GLN A 605 -12.87 4.02 41.31
C GLN A 605 -11.47 4.62 41.56
N GLN A 606 -10.61 4.47 40.55
CA GLN A 606 -9.82 5.51 39.84
C GLN A 606 -8.79 4.77 38.96
N GLY A 607 -9.12 4.18 37.81
CA GLY A 607 -10.25 4.50 36.93
C GLY A 607 -9.95 5.72 36.07
N ILE A 608 -9.55 5.46 34.82
CA ILE A 608 -9.51 6.40 33.68
C ILE A 608 -8.43 7.50 33.75
N GLN A 609 -7.54 7.50 32.76
CA GLN A 609 -7.17 8.74 32.07
C GLN A 609 -7.75 8.69 30.65
N LEU A 610 -8.32 9.84 30.25
CA LEU A 610 -8.95 10.05 28.94
C LEU A 610 -7.87 9.91 27.86
N ALA A 611 -8.06 9.02 26.90
CA ALA A 611 -7.02 8.66 25.94
C ALA A 611 -6.88 9.64 24.76
N ASN A 612 -6.83 10.93 25.09
CA ASN A 612 -6.70 12.07 24.16
C ASN A 612 -5.25 12.36 23.77
N THR A 613 -4.36 11.41 23.99
CA THR A 613 -2.94 11.57 23.75
C THR A 613 -2.43 10.37 22.98
N GLN A 614 -1.92 10.67 21.79
CA GLN A 614 -0.75 10.00 21.26
C GLN A 614 0.36 10.02 22.34
N PRO A 615 1.02 8.92 22.75
CA PRO A 615 2.00 8.95 23.85
C PRO A 615 3.37 9.49 23.40
N ALA A 616 3.38 10.68 22.77
CA ALA A 616 4.56 11.41 22.34
C ALA A 616 5.44 11.82 23.55
N GLY A 617 6.67 11.34 23.68
CA GLY A 617 7.31 10.32 22.84
C GLY A 617 8.59 9.77 23.45
N CYS A 618 9.09 8.67 22.86
CA CYS A 618 10.17 7.88 23.44
C CYS A 618 11.38 7.69 22.48
N PRO A 619 12.33 8.65 22.45
CA PRO A 619 12.12 10.11 22.37
C PRO A 619 12.08 10.70 20.94
N GLU A 620 12.14 12.04 20.81
CA GLU A 620 11.79 12.83 19.61
C GLU A 620 12.71 14.08 19.43
N ALA A 621 13.04 14.50 18.19
CA ALA A 621 13.79 15.74 17.87
C ALA A 621 13.67 16.22 16.39
N GLY A 622 13.71 17.54 16.11
CA GLY A 622 13.63 18.09 14.73
C GLY A 622 13.67 19.62 14.50
N GLU A 623 12.61 20.17 13.86
CA GLU A 623 12.49 21.51 13.21
C GLU A 623 13.16 21.69 11.80
N GLY A 624 12.94 20.76 10.85
CA GLY A 624 13.35 20.85 9.42
C GLY A 624 12.41 21.66 8.47
N VAL A 625 12.82 21.91 7.21
CA VAL A 625 12.09 22.80 6.24
C VAL A 625 12.31 22.48 4.72
N LEU A 626 11.23 22.56 3.93
CA LEU A 626 11.13 22.76 2.45
C LEU A 626 12.11 23.78 1.81
N ILE A 627 12.42 23.64 0.51
CA ILE A 627 13.07 24.69 -0.31
C ILE A 627 12.04 25.48 -1.15
N THR A 628 11.55 26.60 -0.62
CA THR A 628 11.01 27.72 -1.43
C THR A 628 11.50 29.09 -0.88
N ASN A 629 11.20 30.20 -1.56
CA ASN A 629 11.33 31.57 -1.01
C ASN A 629 12.77 31.98 -0.54
N PRO A 630 13.76 32.04 -1.46
CA PRO A 630 15.19 32.20 -1.13
C PRO A 630 15.63 33.63 -0.71
N PHE A 631 16.94 33.80 -0.49
CA PHE A 631 17.60 35.02 0.01
C PHE A 631 17.17 35.49 1.41
N ARG A 632 17.59 34.79 2.47
CA ARG A 632 17.71 35.41 3.81
C ARG A 632 18.89 34.89 4.63
N GLY A 633 20.04 35.55 4.46
CA GLY A 633 21.28 35.22 5.15
C GLY A 633 21.28 35.37 6.68
N LEU A 634 22.16 34.57 7.29
CA LEU A 634 22.89 34.85 8.52
C LEU A 634 22.07 35.22 9.78
N GLN A 635 21.45 34.22 10.44
CA GLN A 635 21.19 34.29 11.89
C GLN A 635 21.70 33.03 12.62
N LYS A 636 22.78 33.23 13.37
CA LYS A 636 23.52 32.25 14.18
C LYS A 636 22.65 31.44 15.16
N LYS A 637 22.89 30.13 15.16
CA LYS A 637 22.95 29.22 16.33
C LYS A 637 22.11 29.61 17.57
N ARG A 638 20.97 28.93 17.76
CA ARG A 638 20.48 28.54 19.09
C ARG A 638 19.95 27.11 19.09
N LYS A 639 20.73 26.22 19.71
CA LYS A 639 20.33 24.87 20.10
C LYS A 639 18.93 24.87 20.74
N ARG A 640 18.01 24.08 20.19
CA ARG A 640 16.86 23.50 20.87
C ARG A 640 17.15 22.01 21.01
N GLN A 641 17.16 21.49 22.23
CA GLN A 641 17.44 20.09 22.53
C GLN A 641 16.51 19.72 23.69
N GLN A 642 15.62 18.77 23.45
CA GLN A 642 14.50 18.44 24.34
C GLN A 642 14.91 17.35 25.35
N ASN A 643 14.04 17.06 26.32
CA ASN A 643 14.31 16.12 27.42
C ASN A 643 14.11 14.66 26.99
N THR A 644 15.09 14.10 26.27
CA THR A 644 15.10 12.72 25.74
C THR A 644 15.35 11.65 26.81
N GLU A 645 14.65 11.76 27.94
CA GLU A 645 14.88 11.02 29.20
C GLU A 645 13.82 9.94 29.46
N ILE A 646 13.30 9.31 28.40
CA ILE A 646 12.12 8.40 28.43
C ILE A 646 12.37 7.13 27.61
N GLU A 647 11.76 6.00 28.00
CA GLU A 647 11.87 4.69 27.35
C GLU A 647 10.50 3.99 27.25
N ASP A 648 9.77 3.85 28.35
CA ASP A 648 8.39 3.32 28.34
C ASP A 648 7.35 4.42 28.09
N CYS A 649 6.57 4.24 27.03
CA CYS A 649 5.44 5.08 26.61
C CYS A 649 4.13 4.27 26.44
N LEU A 650 4.11 2.98 26.81
CA LEU A 650 3.17 1.96 26.33
C LEU A 650 1.66 2.33 26.33
N MET A 651 1.03 2.20 25.15
CA MET A 651 -0.41 1.98 24.98
C MET A 651 -0.70 0.49 24.74
N LEU A 652 -1.98 0.09 24.78
CA LEU A 652 -2.54 -1.16 24.19
C LEU A 652 -4.09 -1.05 24.21
N ASN A 653 -4.81 -0.89 23.09
CA ASN A 653 -6.28 -0.63 23.12
C ASN A 653 -7.07 -1.92 22.72
N VAL A 654 -8.35 -1.99 22.29
CA VAL A 654 -8.91 -3.15 21.50
C VAL A 654 -10.12 -2.86 20.54
N HIS A 655 -9.94 -2.72 19.22
CA HIS A 655 -10.99 -2.18 18.33
C HIS A 655 -12.13 -3.16 17.95
N VAL A 656 -13.42 -2.88 18.27
CA VAL A 656 -14.55 -3.82 17.95
C VAL A 656 -16.03 -3.33 17.77
N SER A 657 -17.04 -3.69 18.59
CA SER A 657 -18.46 -3.28 18.33
C SER A 657 -18.84 -2.30 19.39
N GLY A 658 -19.79 -1.44 19.06
CA GLY A 658 -20.33 -0.44 19.95
C GLY A 658 -20.59 -1.00 21.34
N PRO A 659 -21.54 -1.94 21.40
CA PRO A 659 -21.41 -3.02 22.34
C PRO A 659 -20.64 -4.17 21.69
N ILE A 660 -19.39 -4.42 22.13
CA ILE A 660 -18.55 -5.56 21.75
C ILE A 660 -19.34 -6.86 21.88
N ASN A 661 -19.87 -7.35 20.76
CA ASN A 661 -20.48 -8.67 20.68
C ASN A 661 -19.43 -9.76 20.36
N SER A 662 -18.89 -10.43 21.40
CA SER A 662 -17.94 -11.54 21.28
C SER A 662 -18.46 -12.78 20.55
N LYS A 663 -19.78 -12.87 20.30
CA LYS A 663 -20.41 -14.01 19.62
C LYS A 663 -20.66 -13.79 18.14
N ALA A 664 -20.34 -12.62 17.62
CA ALA A 664 -20.81 -12.23 16.30
C ALA A 664 -20.15 -13.06 15.17
N ARG A 665 -18.98 -13.68 15.41
CA ARG A 665 -18.30 -14.67 14.54
C ARG A 665 -18.08 -14.20 13.12
N MET A 666 -17.19 -13.25 13.05
CA MET A 666 -17.05 -12.45 11.89
C MET A 666 -15.58 -12.42 11.48
N PRO A 667 -15.19 -12.50 10.20
CA PRO A 667 -13.78 -12.56 9.78
C PRO A 667 -12.85 -11.54 10.46
N VAL A 668 -11.53 -11.72 10.34
CA VAL A 668 -10.58 -11.30 11.37
C VAL A 668 -9.26 -10.85 10.83
N VAL A 669 -8.67 -9.76 11.35
CA VAL A 669 -7.89 -8.94 10.43
C VAL A 669 -6.72 -8.12 10.97
N PHE A 670 -5.76 -7.84 10.09
CA PHE A 670 -4.37 -7.85 10.48
C PHE A 670 -3.47 -6.77 9.81
N PHE A 671 -3.52 -5.51 10.27
CA PHE A 671 -2.62 -4.39 9.87
C PHE A 671 -1.35 -4.21 10.88
N ILE A 672 -0.04 -4.52 10.69
CA ILE A 672 1.11 -3.85 11.46
C ILE A 672 1.14 -2.28 11.48
N HIS A 673 1.96 -1.60 10.63
CA HIS A 673 2.47 -0.21 10.74
C HIS A 673 3.39 0.30 9.56
N GLY A 674 3.55 1.63 9.30
CA GLY A 674 4.17 2.24 8.09
C GLY A 674 4.83 3.67 8.13
N GLY A 675 5.25 4.27 6.96
CA GLY A 675 5.84 5.61 6.65
C GLY A 675 6.80 5.90 5.41
N GLY A 676 7.20 4.92 4.56
CA GLY A 676 8.11 4.93 3.35
C GLY A 676 8.98 3.65 2.96
N TYR A 677 10.12 3.28 3.63
CA TYR A 677 11.20 2.31 3.30
C TYR A 677 12.53 2.48 4.07
N GLU A 678 12.57 3.07 5.29
CA GLU A 678 13.60 2.87 6.37
C GLU A 678 13.21 3.16 7.88
N ALA A 679 11.98 3.61 8.21
CA ALA A 679 11.51 4.33 9.45
C ALA A 679 10.08 3.71 10.19
N LEU A 680 8.14 4.58 11.24
CA LEU A 680 7.39 5.87 11.66
C LEU A 680 6.41 5.61 12.83
N SER A 681 5.22 6.21 12.76
CA SER A 681 4.10 6.16 13.69
C SER A 681 2.71 5.89 13.02
N THR A 682 1.60 6.54 13.42
CA THR A 682 0.24 5.92 13.40
C THR A 682 -1.06 6.71 13.01
N ALA A 683 -1.07 7.96 12.55
CA ALA A 683 -2.24 8.62 11.90
C ALA A 683 -1.81 9.50 10.72
N GLY A 684 -2.69 9.72 9.74
CA GLY A 684 -2.33 9.41 8.36
C GLY A 684 -2.08 7.92 8.19
N MET A 685 -2.50 7.11 9.18
CA MET A 685 -2.10 5.75 9.48
C MET A 685 -3.04 4.94 10.43
N SER A 686 -4.32 5.24 10.55
CA SER A 686 -5.16 5.02 11.75
C SER A 686 -6.44 4.19 11.52
N GLY A 687 -7.49 4.27 12.38
CA GLY A 687 -8.71 3.48 12.19
C GLY A 687 -10.07 3.82 12.81
N ALA A 688 -11.02 4.08 11.92
CA ALA A 688 -12.47 3.93 12.04
C ALA A 688 -13.14 3.96 10.65
N ASP A 689 -12.38 3.53 9.61
CA ASP A 689 -12.53 3.89 8.20
C ASP A 689 -13.04 3.02 7.06
N LEU A 690 -12.29 2.10 6.43
CA LEU A 690 -12.82 1.14 5.39
C LEU A 690 -13.65 0.01 5.99
N VAL A 691 -14.48 0.58 6.83
CA VAL A 691 -15.53 0.24 7.72
C VAL A 691 -16.49 1.39 7.62
N LYS A 692 -16.99 1.48 6.40
CA LYS A 692 -18.29 2.04 6.14
C LYS A 692 -19.31 0.92 5.86
N GLU A 693 -18.85 -0.22 5.36
CA GLU A 693 -19.62 -1.41 5.01
C GLU A 693 -20.39 -2.07 6.11
N ALA A 694 -21.69 -2.11 5.91
CA ALA A 694 -22.46 -3.27 6.27
C ALA A 694 -22.60 -3.58 7.78
N GLY A 695 -22.20 -2.71 8.72
CA GLY A 695 -22.57 -2.59 10.16
C GLY A 695 -22.82 -3.79 11.13
N GLY A 696 -22.85 -5.07 10.74
CA GLY A 696 -22.81 -6.23 11.66
C GLY A 696 -22.22 -7.53 11.07
N GLY A 697 -20.92 -7.82 11.26
CA GLY A 697 -20.23 -8.92 10.53
C GLY A 697 -18.66 -8.99 10.26
N ILE A 698 -17.68 -8.39 10.98
CA ILE A 698 -16.17 -8.64 10.87
C ILE A 698 -15.34 -8.10 12.11
N VAL A 699 -14.05 -8.43 12.44
CA VAL A 699 -13.21 -7.87 13.58
C VAL A 699 -11.70 -7.49 13.45
N ALA A 700 -11.42 -6.22 13.81
CA ALA A 700 -10.15 -5.45 13.88
C ALA A 700 -9.08 -5.76 14.97
N VAL A 701 -7.79 -5.38 14.75
CA VAL A 701 -6.72 -4.95 15.73
C VAL A 701 -5.35 -4.49 15.07
N GLU A 702 -4.47 -3.67 15.71
CA GLU A 702 -3.10 -3.08 15.34
C GLU A 702 -2.11 -2.90 16.53
N THR A 703 -0.87 -2.36 16.32
CA THR A 703 0.36 -2.68 17.11
C THR A 703 1.61 -1.77 17.14
N GLU A 704 2.63 -2.11 17.98
CA GLU A 704 3.38 -1.30 18.98
C GLU A 704 4.99 -1.43 19.12
N TYR A 705 5.91 -1.18 18.11
CA TYR A 705 7.43 -1.29 18.14
C TYR A 705 7.94 -0.10 18.99
N ARG A 706 9.25 0.15 19.07
CA ARG A 706 9.83 1.45 18.66
C ARG A 706 10.86 1.20 17.53
N LEU A 707 11.29 2.11 16.64
CA LEU A 707 12.06 1.70 15.43
C LEU A 707 13.16 2.66 14.97
N GLY A 708 14.33 2.07 14.70
CA GLY A 708 15.62 2.68 14.39
C GLY A 708 16.63 1.52 14.31
N VAL A 709 17.70 1.47 15.12
CA VAL A 709 18.84 0.53 14.90
C VAL A 709 19.28 -0.48 16.04
N PHE A 710 18.56 -1.28 16.87
CA PHE A 710 17.13 -1.63 17.13
C PHE A 710 16.87 -3.18 17.50
N GLY A 711 15.97 -3.92 16.81
CA GLY A 711 15.62 -5.39 16.78
C GLY A 711 15.26 -6.25 15.45
N PHE A 712 15.65 -6.01 14.17
CA PHE A 712 15.83 -6.99 13.04
C PHE A 712 17.23 -6.94 12.40
N LEU A 713 17.72 -7.95 11.66
CA LEU A 713 18.98 -7.80 10.87
C LEU A 713 19.15 -8.88 9.75
N PRO A 714 19.96 -8.65 8.69
CA PRO A 714 20.84 -9.67 8.04
C PRO A 714 22.21 -10.02 8.69
N GLY A 715 22.97 -11.05 8.23
CA GLY A 715 24.48 -11.14 8.22
C GLY A 715 25.34 -12.25 8.94
N ALA A 716 26.41 -12.01 9.75
CA ALA A 716 27.17 -13.06 10.50
C ALA A 716 27.37 -13.04 12.07
N GLU A 717 26.99 -12.05 12.87
CA GLU A 717 26.90 -11.96 14.36
C GLU A 717 25.65 -12.38 15.24
N VAL A 718 24.62 -13.17 14.84
CA VAL A 718 23.41 -13.47 15.68
C VAL A 718 22.86 -14.94 15.70
N LYS A 719 23.45 -15.97 15.05
CA LYS A 719 23.23 -17.42 15.41
C LYS A 719 23.91 -17.76 16.75
N LYS A 720 23.68 -16.87 17.73
CA LYS A 720 24.71 -16.29 18.57
C LYS A 720 24.15 -15.23 19.54
N LYS A 721 23.32 -14.25 19.09
CA LYS A 721 23.10 -12.99 19.87
C LYS A 721 21.71 -12.31 19.92
N GLY A 722 21.06 -12.07 18.78
CA GLY A 722 19.61 -11.88 18.61
C GLY A 722 18.96 -13.27 18.64
N ALA A 723 18.39 -13.90 17.61
CA ALA A 723 18.29 -15.40 17.64
C ALA A 723 18.06 -16.08 16.28
N LEU A 724 17.57 -17.32 16.31
CA LEU A 724 16.57 -17.81 15.35
C LEU A 724 15.17 -17.75 16.03
N ASN A 725 14.50 -16.62 16.18
CA ASN A 725 14.80 -15.21 15.85
C ASN A 725 14.31 -14.39 17.07
N ALA A 726 14.96 -13.27 17.49
CA ALA A 726 14.63 -12.56 18.76
C ALA A 726 13.76 -11.28 18.66
N GLY A 727 14.29 -10.17 18.15
CA GLY A 727 13.58 -8.87 18.03
C GLY A 727 12.40 -8.89 17.04
N ILE A 728 12.68 -9.45 15.82
CA ILE A 728 11.59 -11.19 13.77
C ILE A 728 10.54 -12.42 13.97
N LEU A 729 10.86 -13.57 14.61
CA LEU A 729 9.91 -14.68 14.86
C LEU A 729 8.67 -14.26 15.67
N ASP A 730 8.81 -13.23 16.51
CA ASP A 730 7.70 -12.60 17.21
C ASP A 730 6.85 -11.67 16.32
N GLN A 731 7.11 -11.40 15.02
CA GLN A 731 6.25 -10.46 14.27
C GLN A 731 4.82 -11.03 14.13
N GLN A 732 4.72 -12.20 13.52
CA GLN A 732 3.81 -13.33 13.77
C GLN A 732 3.19 -13.47 15.17
N ALA A 733 3.84 -13.07 16.26
CA ALA A 733 3.31 -13.22 17.64
C ALA A 733 1.95 -12.58 17.78
N ALA A 734 1.71 -11.68 16.86
CA ALA A 734 0.46 -11.12 16.53
C ALA A 734 -0.55 -11.96 15.79
N LEU A 735 -0.22 -12.61 14.66
CA LEU A 735 -1.23 -13.40 13.96
C LEU A 735 -1.64 -14.55 14.86
N GLN A 736 -0.68 -15.04 15.64
CA GLN A 736 -0.90 -15.86 16.81
C GLN A 736 -1.83 -15.20 17.85
N TRP A 737 -1.63 -13.94 18.26
CA TRP A 737 -2.57 -13.21 19.12
C TRP A 737 -3.95 -13.02 18.47
N ILE A 738 -4.09 -12.78 17.16
CA ILE A 738 -5.41 -12.71 16.52
C ILE A 738 -6.11 -14.05 16.63
N GLN A 739 -5.41 -15.11 16.22
CA GLN A 739 -5.88 -16.48 16.32
C GLN A 739 -6.31 -16.82 17.74
N LYS A 740 -5.65 -16.24 18.74
CA LYS A 740 -5.89 -16.46 20.16
C LYS A 740 -6.99 -15.59 20.77
N PHE A 741 -7.11 -14.30 20.44
CA PHE A 741 -7.88 -13.34 21.24
C PHE A 741 -9.00 -12.62 20.49
N ILE A 742 -9.01 -12.65 19.16
CA ILE A 742 -9.93 -11.83 18.36
C ILE A 742 -11.42 -12.14 18.60
N HIS A 743 -11.72 -13.35 19.04
CA HIS A 743 -13.06 -13.81 19.42
C HIS A 743 -13.61 -13.11 20.67
N LEU A 744 -12.76 -12.63 21.60
CA LEU A 744 -13.21 -11.81 22.75
C LEU A 744 -13.92 -10.55 22.28
N PHE A 745 -13.51 -10.13 21.10
CA PHE A 745 -13.89 -8.90 20.50
C PHE A 745 -15.02 -9.20 19.48
N GLY A 746 -15.13 -10.45 19.00
CA GLY A 746 -16.24 -11.00 18.20
C GLY A 746 -15.82 -11.54 16.83
N GLY A 747 -14.51 -11.64 16.64
CA GLY A 747 -13.87 -12.11 15.45
C GLY A 747 -13.89 -13.63 15.33
N ASP A 748 -13.80 -14.08 14.10
CA ASP A 748 -13.68 -15.44 13.66
C ASP A 748 -12.28 -15.65 13.08
N ALA A 749 -11.39 -16.12 13.96
CA ALA A 749 -10.04 -16.55 13.65
C ALA A 749 -9.92 -17.62 12.54
N SER A 750 -11.02 -18.11 11.97
CA SER A 750 -11.03 -19.04 10.83
C SER A 750 -11.30 -18.39 9.46
N ARG A 751 -11.59 -17.10 9.39
CA ARG A 751 -11.63 -16.35 8.14
C ARG A 751 -10.72 -15.15 8.35
N VAL A 752 -9.43 -15.27 7.98
CA VAL A 752 -8.40 -14.39 8.52
C VAL A 752 -7.55 -13.73 7.48
N THR A 753 -7.32 -12.45 7.74
CA THR A 753 -7.43 -11.38 6.78
C THR A 753 -6.18 -10.50 6.87
N ILE A 754 -5.24 -10.69 5.93
CA ILE A 754 -3.79 -10.44 6.14
C ILE A 754 -3.03 -9.81 4.94
N TRP A 755 -3.79 -9.11 4.08
CA TRP A 755 -3.59 -8.14 2.96
C TRP A 755 -2.23 -7.40 2.90
N GLY A 756 -1.68 -6.88 1.76
CA GLY A 756 -0.54 -5.91 1.78
C GLY A 756 0.19 -5.31 0.57
N GLU A 757 1.14 -4.38 0.88
CA GLU A 757 1.70 -3.26 0.06
C GLU A 757 3.01 -2.58 0.60
N SER A 758 3.74 -1.82 -0.27
CA SER A 758 5.03 -1.01 -0.38
C SER A 758 6.47 -1.56 -0.20
N ALA A 759 7.31 -0.96 0.68
CA ALA A 759 8.74 -1.28 0.95
C ALA A 759 9.08 -1.75 2.40
N GLY A 760 9.90 -2.80 2.69
CA GLY A 760 9.98 -3.58 3.98
C GLY A 760 9.43 -5.05 4.06
N ALA A 761 8.11 -5.23 4.11
CA ALA A 761 7.12 -6.35 4.11
C ALA A 761 7.32 -7.85 4.05
N GLY A 762 8.41 -8.58 3.86
CA GLY A 762 8.29 -10.07 3.90
C GLY A 762 7.34 -10.52 5.04
N SER A 763 6.41 -11.46 4.95
CA SER A 763 5.77 -12.18 6.11
C SER A 763 4.41 -12.79 5.77
N VAL A 764 3.83 -12.54 4.59
CA VAL A 764 2.84 -13.40 3.95
C VAL A 764 3.36 -14.11 2.70
N LEU A 765 4.22 -13.56 1.83
CA LEU A 765 5.03 -14.33 0.84
C LEU A 765 6.09 -15.22 1.47
N GLN A 766 5.84 -15.67 2.68
CA GLN A 766 6.66 -15.43 3.87
C GLN A 766 5.76 -15.57 5.13
N HIS A 767 4.49 -15.97 4.95
CA HIS A 767 3.63 -16.82 5.79
C HIS A 767 3.32 -18.10 5.01
N LEU A 768 3.11 -17.87 3.71
CA LEU A 768 3.09 -18.79 2.60
C LEU A 768 4.36 -19.59 2.56
N VAL A 769 5.42 -19.07 1.94
CA VAL A 769 6.79 -19.47 2.28
C VAL A 769 7.28 -18.80 3.54
N ALA A 770 6.41 -18.39 4.48
CA ALA A 770 6.86 -18.75 5.82
C ALA A 770 6.81 -20.25 5.78
N HIS A 771 7.88 -20.86 6.23
CA HIS A 771 7.91 -22.30 6.30
C HIS A 771 7.62 -23.01 4.94
N GLY A 772 8.08 -22.48 3.80
CA GLY A 772 8.13 -23.25 2.55
C GLY A 772 6.83 -23.38 1.74
N GLY A 773 5.77 -22.67 2.10
CA GLY A 773 4.40 -22.90 1.62
C GLY A 773 3.52 -23.60 2.64
N ASN A 774 4.08 -23.94 3.82
CA ASN A 774 3.63 -25.02 4.72
C ASN A 774 3.66 -24.60 6.22
N THR A 775 3.26 -23.37 6.53
CA THR A 775 3.09 -22.85 7.90
C THR A 775 1.87 -23.41 8.60
N GLN A 776 2.01 -23.65 9.89
CA GLN A 776 1.05 -24.38 10.68
C GLN A 776 1.01 -23.87 12.13
N PRO A 777 -0.18 -23.57 12.70
CA PRO A 777 -1.48 -23.58 12.04
C PRO A 777 -1.63 -22.43 11.04
N PRO A 778 -2.59 -22.53 10.09
CA PRO A 778 -3.04 -21.41 9.31
C PRO A 778 -3.45 -20.25 10.21
N LEU A 779 -2.76 -19.13 10.08
CA LEU A 779 -3.10 -17.90 10.77
C LEU A 779 -4.08 -17.07 9.93
N PHE A 780 -4.60 -17.65 8.86
CA PHE A 780 -4.67 -17.05 7.53
C PHE A 780 -5.62 -17.86 6.63
N HIS A 781 -6.25 -17.32 5.58
CA HIS A 781 -6.99 -18.18 4.63
C HIS A 781 -7.12 -17.75 3.16
N GLN A 782 -7.89 -16.72 2.87
CA GLN A 782 -8.53 -16.52 1.56
C GLN A 782 -8.50 -15.03 1.25
N ALA A 783 -8.24 -14.61 0.01
CA ALA A 783 -7.02 -13.87 -0.19
C ALA A 783 -7.00 -12.68 -1.21
N MET A 784 -6.15 -11.65 -1.00
CA MET A 784 -6.21 -10.27 -1.55
C MET A 784 -5.00 -9.36 -1.13
N THR A 785 -4.20 -8.70 -1.99
CA THR A 785 -2.95 -7.92 -1.60
C THR A 785 -2.67 -6.68 -2.49
N SER A 786 -1.49 -6.49 -3.11
CA SER A 786 -1.10 -5.38 -4.01
C SER A 786 0.12 -5.75 -4.90
N SER A 787 1.15 -4.89 -5.04
CA SER A 787 2.43 -4.87 -5.81
C SER A 787 3.32 -6.12 -5.95
N THR A 788 4.61 -5.99 -6.31
CA THR A 788 5.76 -6.78 -5.79
C THR A 788 7.09 -6.12 -6.14
N PHE A 789 7.69 -5.51 -5.11
CA PHE A 789 8.93 -4.73 -5.01
C PHE A 789 10.02 -5.45 -4.20
N LEU A 790 11.33 -5.20 -4.48
CA LEU A 790 12.54 -5.41 -3.64
C LEU A 790 14.02 -5.58 -4.21
N PRO A 791 14.66 -5.10 -5.34
CA PRO A 791 16.18 -5.20 -5.73
C PRO A 791 16.96 -6.50 -6.34
N ASN A 792 18.09 -7.30 -6.13
CA ASN A 792 19.30 -7.87 -5.27
C ASN A 792 19.29 -8.76 -3.91
N GLN A 793 18.89 -10.06 -3.83
CA GLN A 793 18.75 -10.89 -2.58
C GLN A 793 20.06 -11.60 -2.29
N TYR A 794 21.04 -10.85 -1.87
CA TYR A 794 21.98 -11.31 -0.86
C TYR A 794 21.14 -12.12 0.19
N ASN A 795 21.41 -13.41 0.46
CA ASN A 795 21.03 -14.13 1.67
C ASN A 795 21.50 -13.35 2.89
N PHE A 796 21.20 -13.81 4.10
CA PHE A 796 21.52 -13.01 5.26
C PHE A 796 23.01 -12.64 5.34
N ASP A 797 23.92 -13.56 5.05
CA ASP A 797 25.38 -13.44 5.17
C ASP A 797 26.14 -12.96 3.92
N ASP A 798 25.44 -12.48 2.90
CA ASP A 798 26.05 -12.09 1.63
C ASP A 798 26.72 -10.67 1.67
N PRO A 799 27.51 -10.25 0.66
CA PRO A 799 28.49 -9.15 0.83
C PRO A 799 27.92 -7.75 1.04
N VAL A 800 26.73 -7.45 0.52
CA VAL A 800 26.14 -6.16 0.85
C VAL A 800 25.65 -6.13 2.29
N PRO A 801 24.94 -7.16 2.80
CA PRO A 801 24.77 -7.33 4.24
C PRO A 801 26.09 -7.19 5.06
N GLU A 802 27.16 -7.90 4.66
CA GLU A 802 28.47 -7.83 5.32
C GLU A 802 28.96 -6.38 5.50
N PHE A 803 28.82 -5.55 4.46
CA PHE A 803 29.26 -4.14 4.47
C PHE A 803 28.63 -3.29 5.59
N LEU A 804 27.51 -3.71 6.18
CA LEU A 804 26.53 -2.71 6.63
C LEU A 804 26.20 -2.67 8.10
N TYR A 805 26.23 -3.80 8.79
CA TYR A 805 26.55 -3.75 10.23
C TYR A 805 27.92 -3.20 10.46
N ASN A 806 28.88 -3.44 9.56
CA ASN A 806 30.17 -2.79 9.64
C ASN A 806 30.03 -1.24 9.56
N GLU A 807 29.07 -0.72 8.78
CA GLU A 807 28.76 0.72 8.71
C GLU A 807 27.97 1.25 9.93
N ALA A 808 27.00 0.53 10.49
CA ALA A 808 26.38 0.90 11.78
C ALA A 808 27.41 0.87 12.92
N VAL A 809 28.19 -0.21 13.02
CA VAL A 809 29.31 -0.37 13.96
C VAL A 809 30.34 0.75 13.79
N ARG A 810 30.57 1.23 12.56
CA ARG A 810 31.44 2.37 12.28
C ARG A 810 30.86 3.69 12.82
N LEU A 811 29.60 3.98 12.52
CA LEU A 811 28.95 5.24 12.93
C LEU A 811 28.65 5.30 14.43
N ALA A 812 28.38 4.15 15.05
CA ALA A 812 28.33 3.97 16.50
C ALA A 812 29.67 4.19 17.22
N GLY A 813 30.80 4.23 16.49
CA GLY A 813 32.14 4.17 17.09
C GLY A 813 32.51 2.81 17.70
N CYS A 814 31.68 1.78 17.46
CA CYS A 814 31.84 0.42 17.99
C CYS A 814 32.92 -0.42 17.30
N THR A 815 33.61 0.08 16.26
CA THR A 815 34.60 -0.66 15.46
C THR A 815 35.76 -1.28 16.26
N ASN A 816 36.08 -0.70 17.43
CA ASN A 816 37.13 -1.22 18.32
C ASN A 816 36.59 -2.10 19.46
N SER A 817 35.28 -2.40 19.50
CA SER A 817 34.69 -3.29 20.49
C SER A 817 35.06 -4.75 20.21
N THR A 818 35.31 -5.52 21.28
CA THR A 818 35.46 -6.98 21.20
C THR A 818 34.13 -7.71 20.98
N ASP A 819 33.01 -7.03 21.23
CA ASP A 819 31.67 -7.48 20.89
C ASP A 819 30.92 -6.30 20.25
N THR A 820 30.90 -6.29 18.93
CA THR A 820 30.34 -5.18 18.14
C THR A 820 28.80 -5.12 18.25
N PHE A 821 28.13 -6.26 18.42
CA PHE A 821 26.69 -6.33 18.63
C PHE A 821 26.31 -5.84 20.01
N GLU A 822 26.98 -6.32 21.07
CA GLU A 822 26.74 -5.83 22.44
C GLU A 822 27.03 -4.33 22.57
N CYS A 823 28.00 -3.81 21.81
CA CYS A 823 28.28 -2.38 21.74
C CYS A 823 27.09 -1.59 21.15
N LEU A 824 26.49 -2.05 20.06
CA LEU A 824 25.29 -1.44 19.48
C LEU A 824 24.08 -1.51 20.42
N VAL A 825 23.82 -2.66 21.05
CA VAL A 825 22.71 -2.84 22.00
C VAL A 825 22.85 -1.95 23.26
N ASN A 826 24.07 -1.55 23.62
CA ASN A 826 24.34 -0.65 24.75
C ASN A 826 24.27 0.85 24.42
N LEU A 827 24.12 1.22 23.15
CA LEU A 827 23.87 2.62 22.78
C LEU A 827 22.50 3.07 23.27
N ASN A 828 22.35 4.34 23.59
CA ASN A 828 21.03 4.85 23.88
C ASN A 828 20.22 5.01 22.58
N ALA A 829 18.91 4.93 22.76
CA ALA A 829 17.89 5.55 21.93
C ALA A 829 18.40 6.53 20.85
N GLY A 830 18.81 7.70 21.32
CA GLY A 830 19.24 8.87 20.55
C GLY A 830 20.62 8.75 19.87
N GLU A 831 21.36 7.68 20.12
CA GLU A 831 22.66 7.43 19.45
C GLU A 831 22.52 6.39 18.35
N LEU A 832 21.65 5.40 18.57
CA LEU A 832 21.14 4.59 17.48
C LEU A 832 20.35 5.52 16.52
N GLU A 833 19.42 6.36 17.00
CA GLU A 833 18.79 7.51 16.29
C GLU A 833 19.76 8.24 15.34
N GLY A 834 20.92 8.69 15.84
CA GLY A 834 21.96 9.36 15.06
C GLY A 834 22.49 8.56 13.87
N ILE A 835 22.59 7.23 14.00
CA ILE A 835 23.11 6.32 12.97
C ILE A 835 22.06 6.16 11.86
N ASN A 836 20.77 6.20 12.22
CA ASN A 836 19.62 6.41 11.31
C ASN A 836 19.28 7.89 11.02
N VAL A 837 20.23 8.80 11.31
CA VAL A 837 20.32 10.22 10.90
C VAL A 837 21.64 10.45 10.14
N ALA A 838 22.34 9.37 9.77
CA ALA A 838 23.69 9.44 9.23
C ALA A 838 24.07 8.32 8.26
N MET A 839 23.46 7.14 8.28
CA MET A 839 23.75 6.17 7.23
C MET A 839 23.22 6.64 5.87
N CYS A 840 22.42 7.70 5.79
CA CYS A 840 22.33 8.57 4.60
C CYS A 840 23.68 9.10 4.07
N GLU A 841 24.65 9.38 4.95
CA GLU A 841 25.96 9.91 4.59
C GLU A 841 26.67 9.00 3.58
N ASN A 842 26.56 7.68 3.69
CA ASN A 842 27.10 6.75 2.69
C ASN A 842 26.03 5.96 1.94
N GLY A 843 24.78 6.43 1.97
CA GLY A 843 23.62 5.82 1.34
C GLY A 843 23.59 5.97 -0.17
N PHE A 844 24.58 5.37 -0.86
CA PHE A 844 25.02 5.75 -2.22
C PHE A 844 23.84 6.12 -3.11
N SER A 845 23.68 7.43 -3.29
CA SER A 845 22.38 8.04 -3.50
C SER A 845 21.74 7.56 -4.80
N ASP A 846 20.41 7.40 -4.73
CA ASP A 846 19.51 6.74 -5.69
C ASP A 846 19.31 5.23 -5.46
N THR A 847 19.82 4.70 -4.33
CA THR A 847 19.39 3.41 -3.73
C THR A 847 18.89 3.63 -2.30
N PHE A 848 17.66 3.21 -1.96
CA PHE A 848 17.15 3.09 -0.57
C PHE A 848 18.02 2.15 0.22
N LEU A 849 18.24 2.31 1.55
CA LEU A 849 19.12 1.39 2.28
C LEU A 849 18.89 1.05 3.82
N LEU A 850 17.69 0.66 4.33
CA LEU A 850 17.49 -0.25 5.53
C LEU A 850 16.46 -1.41 5.25
N VAL A 851 16.58 -2.74 5.61
CA VAL A 851 15.88 -3.82 4.79
C VAL A 851 15.82 -5.48 5.15
N PRO A 852 14.34 -7.36 4.63
CA PRO A 852 14.49 -8.94 4.42
C PRO A 852 15.60 -9.65 3.56
N VAL A 853 16.33 -10.61 4.13
CA VAL A 853 17.38 -11.43 3.49
C VAL A 853 17.10 -12.91 3.72
N VAL A 854 17.29 -13.80 2.75
CA VAL A 854 17.02 -15.24 2.95
C VAL A 854 17.68 -15.81 4.20
N ASP A 855 16.90 -16.19 5.23
CA ASP A 855 17.41 -16.58 6.56
C ASP A 855 17.20 -18.05 6.97
N GLY A 856 16.67 -18.87 6.06
CA GLY A 856 17.00 -20.29 5.97
C GLY A 856 16.36 -21.26 6.95
N GLU A 857 16.65 -21.18 8.24
CA GLU A 857 16.70 -22.42 9.05
C GLU A 857 15.32 -22.99 9.49
N PHE A 858 14.22 -22.47 8.94
CA PHE A 858 12.87 -23.09 8.94
C PHE A 858 12.35 -23.48 7.52
N ILE A 859 13.20 -23.43 6.48
CA ILE A 859 12.87 -23.58 5.05
C ILE A 859 13.69 -24.71 4.39
N VAL A 860 13.63 -24.82 3.05
CA VAL A 860 14.42 -25.76 2.21
C VAL A 860 14.85 -25.16 0.86
N GLU A 861 14.67 -23.85 0.64
CA GLU A 861 14.70 -23.18 -0.68
C GLU A 861 14.82 -21.64 -0.56
N ARG A 862 15.10 -20.94 -1.67
CA ARG A 862 15.16 -19.46 -1.82
C ARG A 862 13.74 -18.88 -2.13
N PRO A 863 13.56 -17.55 -2.19
CA PRO A 863 12.25 -16.87 -2.28
C PRO A 863 11.38 -17.18 -3.51
N VAL A 864 11.60 -16.55 -4.68
CA VAL A 864 10.73 -16.63 -5.90
C VAL A 864 10.16 -18.01 -6.09
N GLU A 865 11.12 -18.90 -5.96
CA GLU A 865 11.09 -20.30 -6.16
C GLU A 865 9.83 -20.86 -5.48
N THR A 866 9.41 -20.37 -4.31
CA THR A 866 8.18 -20.85 -3.67
C THR A 866 6.87 -20.37 -4.31
N ILE A 867 6.82 -19.20 -4.94
CA ILE A 867 5.66 -18.74 -5.71
C ILE A 867 5.49 -19.51 -7.01
N LEU A 868 6.60 -19.74 -7.72
CA LEU A 868 6.61 -20.55 -8.93
C LEU A 868 6.27 -22.01 -8.63
N LYS A 869 6.57 -22.47 -7.41
CA LYS A 869 6.09 -23.75 -6.86
C LYS A 869 4.61 -23.73 -6.46
N GLY A 870 3.91 -22.59 -6.55
CA GLY A 870 2.50 -22.42 -6.16
C GLY A 870 2.25 -22.66 -4.67
N ARG A 871 3.28 -22.51 -3.82
CA ARG A 871 3.34 -23.04 -2.46
C ARG A 871 3.04 -22.00 -1.39
N LEU A 872 1.76 -21.90 -1.15
CA LEU A 872 1.21 -20.66 -0.69
C LEU A 872 0.00 -21.13 0.14
N ASN A 873 0.26 -21.61 1.37
CA ASN A 873 -0.54 -22.56 2.18
C ASN A 873 -2.04 -22.63 1.92
N ALA A 874 -2.64 -21.44 1.84
CA ALA A 874 -4.06 -21.26 1.76
C ALA A 874 -4.51 -21.11 0.31
N ARG A 875 -5.26 -20.05 -0.08
CA ARG A 875 -6.32 -20.30 -1.07
C ARG A 875 -6.47 -19.50 -2.35
N THR A 876 -6.59 -18.17 -2.39
CA THR A 876 -7.41 -17.63 -3.50
C THR A 876 -7.20 -16.19 -4.15
N LEU A 877 -6.94 -16.14 -5.48
CA LEU A 877 -6.68 -15.15 -6.61
C LEU A 877 -7.25 -13.70 -6.62
N LEU A 878 -6.45 -12.77 -7.20
CA LEU A 878 -6.76 -11.66 -8.16
C LEU A 878 -5.64 -10.61 -8.49
N ALA A 879 -4.36 -10.86 -8.16
CA ALA A 879 -3.23 -9.91 -8.03
C ALA A 879 -3.14 -8.71 -9.01
N VAL A 880 -2.69 -7.54 -8.53
CA VAL A 880 -2.78 -6.21 -9.19
C VAL A 880 -1.53 -5.39 -8.89
N THR A 881 -1.16 -4.41 -9.72
CA THR A 881 0.10 -3.66 -9.56
C THR A 881 0.07 -2.16 -9.81
N ASN A 882 1.01 -1.36 -9.27
CA ASN A 882 0.91 0.05 -8.93
C ASN A 882 2.10 0.85 -9.56
N SER A 883 1.87 1.98 -10.28
CA SER A 883 2.59 2.41 -11.52
C SER A 883 4.02 2.92 -11.55
N ASP A 884 4.48 3.70 -10.57
CA ASP A 884 5.30 4.84 -10.97
C ASP A 884 6.33 5.33 -9.95
N GLU A 885 7.62 5.41 -10.28
CA GLU A 885 8.73 5.17 -9.34
C GLU A 885 10.05 6.05 -9.34
N GLY A 886 10.11 7.30 -8.84
CA GLY A 886 11.24 8.27 -8.84
C GLY A 886 10.85 9.76 -8.59
N PHE A 887 10.93 10.75 -9.52
CA PHE A 887 10.74 12.26 -9.40
C PHE A 887 10.68 12.88 -8.02
N ILE A 888 9.59 12.65 -7.26
CA ILE A 888 9.44 13.29 -5.94
C ILE A 888 10.51 12.76 -4.99
N PHE A 889 11.27 11.78 -5.45
CA PHE A 889 12.44 11.25 -4.85
C PHE A 889 13.60 12.20 -5.21
N VAL A 890 14.65 11.73 -5.87
CA VAL A 890 15.77 12.49 -6.49
C VAL A 890 15.94 13.97 -6.11
N ASN A 891 16.57 14.29 -4.97
CA ASN A 891 16.56 15.64 -4.36
C ASN A 891 17.95 16.33 -4.25
N SER A 892 18.23 17.24 -5.19
CA SER A 892 19.43 18.08 -5.44
C SER A 892 20.83 17.48 -5.39
N THR A 893 21.25 17.00 -4.22
CA THR A 893 22.51 17.52 -3.61
C THR A 893 23.79 16.78 -4.02
N PHE A 894 23.86 16.28 -5.26
CA PHE A 894 24.84 15.24 -5.65
C PHE A 894 25.44 15.38 -7.07
N THR A 895 24.65 15.23 -8.13
CA THR A 895 24.83 14.03 -8.97
C THR A 895 25.72 14.09 -10.21
N GLY A 896 26.07 15.28 -10.71
CA GLY A 896 26.50 15.50 -12.10
C GLY A 896 27.92 15.05 -12.49
N GLU A 897 28.31 13.81 -12.17
CA GLU A 897 29.69 13.29 -12.26
C GLU A 897 29.77 11.89 -12.92
N MET A 898 28.78 11.50 -13.73
CA MET A 898 28.60 10.12 -14.24
C MET A 898 28.15 10.05 -15.71
N THR A 899 28.03 8.83 -16.29
CA THR A 899 27.69 8.61 -17.71
C THR A 899 26.74 7.40 -17.92
N VAL A 900 26.10 7.33 -19.08
CA VAL A 900 25.01 6.38 -19.39
C VAL A 900 25.47 4.93 -19.44
N GLU A 901 26.68 4.66 -19.95
CA GLU A 901 27.23 3.32 -20.23
C GLU A 901 27.59 2.50 -18.96
N GLN A 902 27.11 2.96 -17.81
CA GLN A 902 27.57 2.59 -16.48
C GLN A 902 26.42 2.50 -15.45
N TYR A 903 25.15 2.65 -15.87
CA TYR A 903 24.10 3.18 -14.98
C TYR A 903 23.32 2.14 -14.13
N VAL A 904 22.31 1.36 -14.60
CA VAL A 904 21.46 0.39 -13.80
C VAL A 904 22.22 -0.55 -12.86
N ALA A 905 23.51 -0.66 -13.12
CA ALA A 905 24.56 -1.25 -12.33
C ALA A 905 24.77 -0.65 -10.92
N GLY A 906 24.23 0.53 -10.60
CA GLY A 906 24.34 1.09 -9.25
C GLY A 906 23.21 0.65 -8.32
N LEU A 907 22.03 0.42 -8.89
CA LEU A 907 21.04 -0.50 -8.32
C LEU A 907 21.62 -1.92 -8.30
N MET A 908 22.32 -2.30 -9.36
CA MET A 908 22.70 -3.69 -9.61
C MET A 908 24.24 -3.89 -9.67
N PRO A 909 25.02 -3.67 -8.59
CA PRO A 909 26.49 -3.68 -8.64
C PRO A 909 27.13 -4.98 -9.16
N GLN A 910 26.39 -6.09 -9.09
CA GLN A 910 26.77 -7.36 -9.72
C GLN A 910 25.75 -7.87 -10.79
N PHE A 911 24.81 -7.06 -11.31
CA PHE A 911 24.32 -7.31 -12.68
C PHE A 911 25.52 -7.28 -13.60
N SER A 912 25.66 -8.31 -14.44
CA SER A 912 26.66 -8.24 -15.50
C SER A 912 26.36 -7.07 -16.43
N GLN A 913 27.38 -6.55 -17.11
CA GLN A 913 27.17 -5.52 -18.13
C GLN A 913 26.19 -5.97 -19.23
N ALA A 914 26.06 -7.27 -19.48
CA ALA A 914 25.07 -7.82 -20.39
C ALA A 914 23.66 -7.80 -19.80
N GLN A 915 23.49 -7.90 -18.48
CA GLN A 915 22.21 -7.56 -17.83
C GLN A 915 22.00 -6.04 -17.88
N VAL A 916 22.97 -5.21 -17.45
CA VAL A 916 22.90 -3.74 -17.52
C VAL A 916 22.53 -3.24 -18.92
N GLN A 917 23.04 -3.90 -19.97
CA GLN A 917 22.74 -3.57 -21.36
C GLN A 917 21.56 -4.35 -21.94
N LEU A 918 21.19 -5.50 -21.38
CA LEU A 918 19.83 -5.99 -21.49
C LEU A 918 18.89 -4.87 -21.03
N VAL A 919 19.27 -3.98 -20.11
CA VAL A 919 18.54 -2.74 -19.79
C VAL A 919 18.88 -1.47 -20.62
N ALA A 920 19.66 -1.55 -21.71
CA ALA A 920 20.14 -0.36 -22.45
C ALA A 920 20.48 -0.47 -23.98
N ASP A 921 20.66 -1.66 -24.56
CA ASP A 921 20.62 -1.92 -26.03
C ASP A 921 19.77 -3.15 -26.35
N MET A 922 19.85 -4.16 -25.49
CA MET A 922 18.88 -5.25 -25.44
C MET A 922 17.64 -4.90 -24.59
N TYR A 923 17.45 -3.61 -24.28
CA TYR A 923 16.22 -2.84 -23.99
C TYR A 923 16.52 -1.41 -24.46
N LYS A 924 15.67 -0.72 -25.23
CA LYS A 924 16.18 0.47 -25.96
C LYS A 924 15.26 1.61 -26.39
N ASN A 925 13.93 1.54 -26.32
CA ASN A 925 13.12 2.49 -27.11
C ASN A 925 11.65 2.60 -26.64
N ILE A 926 11.15 3.78 -26.23
CA ILE A 926 9.72 3.99 -25.84
C ILE A 926 9.09 5.35 -26.22
N GLY A 927 9.84 6.35 -26.70
CA GLY A 927 9.25 7.54 -27.37
C GLY A 927 9.39 8.90 -26.67
N LEU A 928 10.24 8.99 -25.65
CA LEU A 928 10.25 10.01 -24.58
C LEU A 928 11.71 10.45 -24.37
N GLU A 929 12.12 11.70 -24.05
CA GLU A 929 13.47 12.18 -24.49
C GLU A 929 14.47 12.88 -23.50
N THR A 930 15.35 12.14 -22.78
CA THR A 930 15.99 12.66 -21.50
C THR A 930 17.24 11.94 -20.92
N VAL A 931 17.82 12.48 -19.81
CA VAL A 931 18.85 11.88 -18.90
C VAL A 931 18.43 11.68 -17.40
N PHE A 932 17.23 12.08 -16.96
CA PHE A 932 16.69 11.73 -15.61
C PHE A 932 15.40 10.97 -15.71
N ASP A 933 14.55 11.33 -16.66
CA ASP A 933 13.53 10.41 -17.15
C ASP A 933 14.18 9.41 -18.13
N GLN A 934 15.52 9.46 -18.35
CA GLN A 934 16.33 8.24 -18.64
C GLN A 934 16.36 7.25 -17.48
N ALA A 935 15.82 7.64 -16.34
CA ALA A 935 16.06 6.96 -15.10
C ALA A 935 14.77 6.76 -14.29
N ASP A 936 13.80 7.69 -14.37
CA ASP A 936 12.33 7.52 -14.28
C ASP A 936 11.93 6.17 -13.73
N LYS A 937 11.72 5.18 -14.60
CA LYS A 937 11.51 3.79 -14.24
C LYS A 937 12.45 2.85 -15.00
N ILE A 938 13.74 3.19 -14.94
CA ILE A 938 14.81 2.20 -14.69
C ILE A 938 15.09 2.05 -13.19
N MET A 939 14.41 2.86 -12.39
CA MET A 939 13.68 2.36 -11.23
C MET A 939 12.39 1.61 -11.69
N GLY A 940 11.32 1.48 -10.90
CA GLY A 940 9.97 1.05 -11.33
C GLY A 940 9.71 -0.14 -12.25
N GLU A 941 9.88 0.06 -13.56
CA GLU A 941 9.83 -0.94 -14.63
C GLU A 941 11.04 -1.84 -14.51
N SER A 942 12.25 -1.28 -14.42
CA SER A 942 13.43 -2.10 -14.13
C SER A 942 13.46 -2.70 -12.74
N ILE A 943 12.47 -2.35 -11.94
CA ILE A 943 12.29 -2.79 -10.57
C ILE A 943 11.07 -3.71 -10.48
N PHE A 944 10.09 -3.79 -11.42
CA PHE A 944 9.02 -4.83 -11.38
C PHE A 944 8.44 -5.54 -12.63
N VAL A 945 8.61 -5.31 -13.96
CA VAL A 945 7.60 -5.87 -14.93
C VAL A 945 7.09 -7.34 -14.86
N CYS A 946 7.84 -8.36 -15.28
CA CYS A 946 7.25 -9.66 -15.63
C CYS A 946 6.64 -10.55 -14.52
N PRO A 947 7.31 -10.86 -13.38
CA PRO A 947 6.99 -12.11 -12.66
C PRO A 947 6.01 -12.16 -11.47
N THR A 948 5.68 -11.16 -10.66
CA THR A 948 4.34 -11.21 -10.04
C THR A 948 3.23 -11.10 -11.12
N TYR A 949 3.56 -10.59 -12.31
CA TYR A 949 2.75 -10.78 -13.50
C TYR A 949 2.84 -12.24 -14.06
N THR A 950 3.88 -13.01 -13.71
CA THR A 950 4.02 -14.49 -13.71
C THR A 950 3.48 -15.13 -12.41
N LEU A 951 2.86 -14.34 -11.54
CA LEU A 951 1.92 -14.81 -10.54
C LEU A 951 0.49 -14.66 -11.08
N LEU A 952 0.26 -14.49 -12.40
CA LEU A 952 -0.95 -15.14 -13.00
C LEU A 952 -0.98 -16.65 -12.66
N ASN A 953 0.18 -17.12 -12.27
CA ASN A 953 0.56 -18.45 -12.62
C ASN A 953 0.56 -19.32 -11.37
N ALA A 954 0.66 -18.72 -10.17
CA ALA A 954 0.94 -19.47 -8.95
C ALA A 954 -0.23 -20.33 -8.41
N PHE A 955 -1.43 -20.33 -8.98
CA PHE A 955 -2.59 -21.04 -8.37
C PHE A 955 -3.77 -21.32 -9.25
N GLN A 956 -3.82 -20.59 -10.36
CA GLN A 956 -4.66 -20.92 -11.47
C GLN A 956 -6.17 -20.70 -11.21
N GLY A 957 -6.63 -19.47 -11.39
CA GLY A 957 -7.73 -19.13 -12.26
C GLY A 957 -9.18 -19.36 -11.85
N THR A 958 -9.64 -19.59 -10.63
CA THR A 958 -11.11 -19.89 -10.44
C THR A 958 -12.05 -18.68 -10.69
N ALA A 959 -11.59 -17.60 -11.34
CA ALA A 959 -11.65 -16.25 -10.79
C ALA A 959 -11.20 -15.14 -11.78
N ARG A 960 -11.02 -13.88 -11.35
CA ARG A 960 -10.56 -12.74 -12.20
C ARG A 960 -9.52 -11.86 -11.46
N LYS A 961 -9.30 -10.58 -11.85
CA LYS A 961 -8.17 -9.71 -11.40
C LYS A 961 -8.64 -8.35 -10.87
N GLY A 962 -7.69 -7.46 -10.54
CA GLY A 962 -7.68 -6.04 -10.95
C GLY A 962 -6.46 -5.61 -11.79
N LEU A 963 -6.46 -4.38 -12.27
CA LEU A 963 -5.41 -3.63 -12.98
C LEU A 963 -5.67 -2.15 -12.58
N PHE A 964 -4.79 -1.22 -12.91
CA PHE A 964 -4.57 -0.09 -12.00
C PHE A 964 -3.90 1.13 -12.82
N ALA A 965 -3.99 2.45 -12.54
CA ALA A 965 -3.38 3.68 -13.22
C ALA A 965 -3.59 5.19 -12.67
N ILE A 966 -2.65 6.17 -12.57
CA ILE A 966 -3.00 7.66 -12.49
C ILE A 966 -1.83 8.67 -12.46
N PRO A 967 -2.06 9.93 -12.89
CA PRO A 967 -1.36 11.12 -12.42
C PRO A 967 -2.27 12.20 -11.73
N PRO A 968 -2.10 12.51 -10.43
CA PRO A 968 -0.94 13.27 -9.97
C PRO A 968 0.35 12.59 -10.32
N GLY A 969 0.53 11.41 -9.79
CA GLY A 969 1.76 10.68 -9.74
C GLY A 969 1.80 10.17 -8.33
N THR A 970 2.72 10.67 -7.51
CA THR A 970 2.68 10.47 -6.05
C THR A 970 2.27 9.04 -5.67
N HIS A 971 2.98 8.03 -6.20
CA HIS A 971 2.83 6.63 -5.81
C HIS A 971 2.79 6.56 -4.31
N GLY A 972 1.94 5.75 -3.71
CA GLY A 972 1.75 5.89 -2.28
C GLY A 972 0.91 7.10 -1.91
N SER A 973 0.11 7.59 -2.85
CA SER A 973 -1.32 7.71 -2.61
C SER A 973 -1.97 6.31 -2.70
N ASP A 974 -1.33 5.30 -2.09
CA ASP A 974 -1.61 3.86 -2.16
C ASP A 974 -2.39 3.38 -0.93
N VAL A 975 -1.76 3.45 0.24
CA VAL A 975 -1.81 4.57 1.19
C VAL A 975 -3.00 5.53 0.96
N GLY A 976 -2.82 6.53 0.10
CA GLY A 976 -3.90 7.35 -0.44
C GLY A 976 -4.86 6.63 -1.38
N PHE A 977 -5.14 5.33 -1.19
CA PHE A 977 -6.37 4.73 -1.70
C PHE A 977 -7.20 3.71 -0.92
N TYR A 978 -7.15 3.73 0.42
CA TYR A 978 -8.43 3.61 1.20
C TYR A 978 -8.63 4.42 2.51
N PHE A 979 -7.92 5.53 2.78
CA PHE A 979 -8.21 6.39 3.95
C PHE A 979 -8.40 7.96 3.86
N PRO A 980 -9.31 8.60 4.61
CA PRO A 980 -10.15 9.66 4.03
C PRO A 980 -9.79 11.15 3.96
N GLY A 981 -8.59 11.61 4.32
CA GLY A 981 -8.43 12.93 4.96
C GLY A 981 -6.99 13.39 5.17
N ASN A 982 -6.06 12.88 4.38
CA ASN A 982 -4.63 12.92 4.62
C ASN A 982 -3.85 13.32 3.39
N GLY A 983 -3.89 14.59 2.96
CA GLY A 983 -3.19 15.05 1.76
C GLY A 983 -3.52 16.49 1.36
N VAL A 984 -4.05 16.62 0.15
CA VAL A 984 -4.81 17.76 -0.36
C VAL A 984 -5.75 17.14 -1.41
N PRO A 985 -7.07 17.45 -1.45
CA PRO A 985 -8.06 16.39 -1.67
C PRO A 985 -8.25 15.99 -3.14
N ALA A 986 -7.29 15.26 -3.68
CA ALA A 986 -6.87 15.45 -5.05
C ALA A 986 -7.90 15.06 -6.12
N PHE A 987 -8.51 13.87 -6.08
CA PHE A 987 -9.68 13.56 -6.92
C PHE A 987 -10.81 12.86 -6.15
N PRO A 988 -11.86 13.61 -5.75
CA PRO A 988 -12.91 13.06 -4.87
C PRO A 988 -14.39 13.03 -5.35
N ASN A 989 -14.78 12.27 -6.36
CA ASN A 989 -16.20 12.04 -6.75
C ASN A 989 -16.77 10.86 -5.90
N PRO A 990 -17.68 11.10 -4.94
CA PRO A 990 -18.46 10.07 -4.23
C PRO A 990 -19.58 9.37 -5.05
N GLN A 991 -19.29 8.91 -6.28
CA GLN A 991 -19.89 7.74 -7.01
C GLN A 991 -18.92 6.57 -6.93
N PHE A 992 -17.81 6.77 -6.24
CA PHE A 992 -17.03 5.67 -5.77
C PHE A 992 -17.85 4.94 -4.64
N ASP A 993 -18.93 4.24 -5.09
CA ASP A 993 -19.95 3.43 -4.38
C ASP A 993 -20.36 1.93 -4.80
N ALA A 994 -19.81 1.28 -5.86
CA ALA A 994 -19.94 -0.17 -6.22
C ALA A 994 -18.66 -1.07 -6.43
N SER A 995 -17.42 -0.57 -6.49
CA SER A 995 -16.07 -1.20 -6.51
C SER A 995 -15.05 -1.12 -5.34
N PHE A 996 -14.95 -0.13 -4.43
CA PHE A 996 -13.71 0.03 -3.62
C PHE A 996 -13.77 0.19 -2.10
N ALA A 997 -12.87 -0.48 -1.41
CA ALA A 997 -12.90 -0.56 0.05
C ALA A 997 -14.28 -1.01 0.58
N GLY A 998 -14.95 -1.88 -0.19
CA GLY A 998 -16.19 -2.56 0.17
C GLY A 998 -16.98 -3.27 -0.94
N ALA A 999 -16.45 -3.89 -2.02
CA ALA A 999 -15.14 -4.45 -2.45
C ALA A 999 -14.53 -5.56 -1.61
N PHE A 1000 -14.54 -5.36 -0.31
CA PHE A 1000 -13.38 -5.51 0.53
C PHE A 1000 -13.60 -6.62 1.56
N THR A 1001 -13.64 -6.32 2.85
CA THR A 1001 -14.67 -6.80 3.80
C THR A 1001 -15.67 -7.84 3.31
N GLY A 1002 -16.39 -7.52 2.24
CA GLY A 1002 -17.47 -8.35 1.73
C GLY A 1002 -17.11 -9.38 0.69
N VAL A 1003 -15.85 -9.50 0.34
CA VAL A 1003 -15.30 -10.83 0.08
C VAL A 1003 -15.45 -11.77 1.28
N VAL A 1004 -15.08 -11.31 2.48
CA VAL A 1004 -14.65 -12.22 3.55
C VAL A 1004 -15.82 -13.03 4.13
N LYS A 1005 -17.06 -12.58 3.88
CA LYS A 1005 -18.32 -13.35 3.81
C LYS A 1005 -18.57 -14.18 2.52
N PHE A 1006 -18.75 -13.60 1.33
CA PHE A 1006 -19.91 -14.03 0.52
C PHE A 1006 -19.88 -15.38 -0.27
N GLY A 1007 -19.17 -15.52 -1.40
CA GLY A 1007 -19.17 -16.67 -2.33
C GLY A 1007 -18.12 -16.52 -3.45
N ASP A 1008 -18.32 -16.79 -4.76
CA ASP A 1008 -17.23 -16.85 -5.80
C ASP A 1008 -16.63 -15.47 -6.26
N PRO A 1009 -16.62 -14.77 -7.46
CA PRO A 1009 -16.23 -13.30 -7.57
C PRO A 1009 -17.21 -12.24 -8.23
N ASN A 1010 -18.13 -11.54 -7.48
CA ASN A 1010 -19.34 -10.71 -7.85
C ASN A 1010 -20.54 -10.28 -6.81
N PHE A 1011 -20.43 -10.00 -5.47
CA PHE A 1011 -21.52 -10.15 -4.41
C PHE A 1011 -21.83 -9.13 -3.29
N HIS A 1012 -23.09 -9.10 -2.70
CA HIS A 1012 -24.38 -9.86 -3.02
C HIS A 1012 -25.83 -9.25 -2.90
N PRO A 1013 -26.38 -8.62 -1.82
CA PRO A 1013 -27.87 -8.49 -1.68
C PRO A 1013 -28.59 -7.16 -2.01
N VAL A 1014 -27.96 -5.97 -1.87
CA VAL A 1014 -28.71 -4.69 -1.53
C VAL A 1014 -28.78 -3.62 -2.67
N PRO A 1015 -29.08 -2.29 -2.49
CA PRO A 1015 -28.94 -1.20 -3.50
C PRO A 1015 -27.54 -0.54 -3.47
N ASN A 1016 -27.08 0.21 -4.50
CA ASN A 1016 -25.69 0.76 -4.78
C ASN A 1016 -24.72 0.06 -5.82
N VAL A 1017 -25.10 -0.52 -7.00
CA VAL A 1017 -24.11 -1.20 -7.90
C VAL A 1017 -24.28 -1.25 -9.41
N ILE A 1018 -23.11 -1.20 -10.10
CA ILE A 1018 -22.91 -1.44 -11.54
C ILE A 1018 -21.47 -2.00 -11.94
N THR A 1019 -21.32 -3.32 -12.27
CA THR A 1019 -20.33 -4.10 -13.12
C THR A 1019 -20.69 -5.59 -13.32
N PRO A 1020 -20.20 -6.27 -14.41
CA PRO A 1020 -20.80 -7.45 -15.08
C PRO A 1020 -21.12 -8.69 -14.25
N GLU A 1021 -21.71 -9.70 -14.92
CA GLU A 1021 -21.74 -11.05 -14.37
C GLU A 1021 -20.35 -11.72 -14.54
N TRP A 1022 -19.41 -11.34 -13.66
CA TRP A 1022 -17.96 -11.50 -13.77
C TRP A 1022 -17.55 -12.95 -14.16
N PRO A 1023 -16.71 -13.21 -15.20
CA PRO A 1023 -16.83 -14.43 -16.02
C PRO A 1023 -15.70 -15.50 -15.86
N VAL A 1024 -15.94 -16.76 -16.29
CA VAL A 1024 -14.92 -17.87 -16.37
C VAL A 1024 -14.83 -18.58 -17.75
N PHE A 1025 -13.66 -18.99 -18.26
CA PHE A 1025 -13.52 -19.93 -19.40
C PHE A 1025 -12.38 -20.97 -19.29
N ARG A 1026 -11.43 -21.01 -20.23
CA ARG A 1026 -10.37 -22.02 -20.40
C ARG A 1026 -9.02 -21.39 -20.79
N ALA A 1027 -7.92 -22.06 -20.46
CA ALA A 1027 -6.55 -21.62 -20.73
C ALA A 1027 -6.15 -21.57 -22.23
N GLY A 1028 -4.97 -21.00 -22.52
CA GLY A 1028 -4.38 -20.89 -23.86
C GLY A 1028 -4.84 -19.70 -24.71
N PHE A 1029 -5.38 -18.64 -24.10
CA PHE A 1029 -5.99 -17.49 -24.78
C PHE A 1029 -5.72 -16.16 -24.06
N PRO A 1030 -5.85 -15.00 -24.75
CA PRO A 1030 -5.86 -13.67 -24.13
C PRO A 1030 -6.96 -13.51 -23.06
N GLY A 1031 -6.81 -12.48 -22.21
CA GLY A 1031 -7.61 -12.27 -21.00
C GLY A 1031 -7.68 -10.80 -20.54
N VAL A 1032 -7.98 -10.53 -19.26
CA VAL A 1032 -8.55 -9.23 -18.84
C VAL A 1032 -8.33 -8.92 -17.36
N GLU A 1033 -8.36 -7.66 -17.01
CA GLU A 1033 -8.09 -7.13 -15.68
C GLU A 1033 -9.12 -5.99 -15.38
N MET A 1034 -9.07 -5.17 -14.32
CA MET A 1034 -10.12 -4.16 -13.90
C MET A 1034 -9.49 -2.77 -13.53
N LEU A 1035 -10.06 -1.54 -13.46
CA LEU A 1035 -9.22 -0.27 -13.41
C LEU A 1035 -9.92 1.07 -12.99
N PHE A 1036 -9.19 2.21 -12.79
CA PHE A 1036 -9.69 3.50 -12.20
C PHE A 1036 -9.12 4.99 -12.50
N ASN A 1037 -8.29 5.41 -13.49
CA ASN A 1037 -7.56 6.74 -13.73
C ASN A 1037 -8.26 8.17 -13.86
N ARG A 1038 -8.48 8.86 -15.05
CA ARG A 1038 -9.29 10.15 -15.40
C ARG A 1038 -9.29 10.89 -16.83
N THR A 1039 -10.11 10.59 -17.90
CA THR A 1039 -10.18 10.99 -19.42
C THR A 1039 -10.14 12.44 -20.04
N GLU A 1040 -11.21 13.02 -20.65
CA GLU A 1040 -11.52 14.45 -21.01
C GLU A 1040 -12.74 15.26 -20.30
N ASP A 1041 -13.21 14.93 -19.08
CA ASP A 1041 -14.12 15.61 -18.12
C ASP A 1041 -14.06 15.60 -16.55
N PHE A 1042 -13.58 14.53 -15.85
CA PHE A 1042 -13.48 14.20 -14.41
C PHE A 1042 -14.69 13.30 -13.95
N GLN A 1043 -14.99 12.18 -14.68
CA GLN A 1043 -16.13 11.21 -14.54
C GLN A 1043 -15.68 9.75 -14.71
N PRO A 1044 -16.24 8.76 -13.98
CA PRO A 1044 -15.70 7.39 -14.01
C PRO A 1044 -16.14 6.43 -15.15
N ASP A 1045 -15.34 5.38 -15.47
CA ASP A 1045 -14.86 5.13 -16.85
C ASP A 1045 -14.79 3.72 -17.55
N ILE A 1046 -15.13 2.56 -17.00
CA ILE A 1046 -14.56 1.24 -17.43
C ILE A 1046 -14.57 0.91 -18.94
N ARG A 1047 -13.46 0.54 -19.64
CA ARG A 1047 -13.49 -0.34 -20.88
C ARG A 1047 -12.27 -1.15 -21.30
N THR A 1048 -12.44 -2.45 -21.66
CA THR A 1048 -11.44 -3.39 -22.23
C THR A 1048 -10.13 -2.77 -22.71
N PHE A 1049 -9.05 -2.97 -21.96
CA PHE A 1049 -7.72 -3.22 -22.49
C PHE A 1049 -7.82 -4.67 -22.95
N SER A 1050 -6.73 -5.34 -22.98
CA SER A 1050 -6.74 -6.75 -22.71
C SER A 1050 -5.41 -7.06 -22.12
N THR A 1051 -5.27 -8.36 -21.88
CA THR A 1051 -4.06 -9.03 -22.31
C THR A 1051 -4.06 -9.36 -23.86
N ASP A 1052 -3.78 -8.42 -24.80
CA ASP A 1052 -3.67 -8.56 -26.31
C ASP A 1052 -2.30 -8.14 -27.01
N PRO A 1053 -1.61 -8.97 -27.82
CA PRO A 1053 -0.31 -8.77 -28.52
C PRO A 1053 1.06 -8.19 -28.02
N LYS A 1054 1.26 -7.53 -26.85
CA LYS A 1054 2.52 -7.59 -25.99
C LYS A 1054 2.42 -7.77 -24.41
N LEU A 1055 1.95 -8.91 -23.81
CA LEU A 1055 1.79 -9.18 -22.33
C LEU A 1055 1.52 -10.68 -21.88
N LEU A 1056 2.03 -11.73 -22.58
CA LEU A 1056 2.10 -13.20 -22.28
C LEU A 1056 3.41 -14.04 -22.72
N ALA A 1057 4.61 -13.44 -22.92
CA ALA A 1057 6.01 -13.96 -23.18
C ALA A 1057 7.19 -12.88 -23.26
N ARG A 1058 7.13 -11.67 -22.64
CA ARG A 1058 8.04 -10.48 -22.78
C ARG A 1058 9.50 -10.68 -22.35
N CYS A 1059 9.82 -11.13 -21.13
CA CYS A 1059 9.23 -12.20 -20.30
C CYS A 1059 9.35 -13.63 -20.88
N GLU A 1060 10.40 -13.88 -21.66
CA GLU A 1060 11.40 -14.84 -21.13
C GLU A 1060 12.55 -14.07 -20.43
N VAL A 1061 12.30 -12.91 -19.76
CA VAL A 1061 13.41 -12.04 -19.31
C VAL A 1061 13.53 -11.85 -17.83
N TRP A 1062 12.74 -12.53 -17.02
CA TRP A 1062 12.77 -12.21 -15.62
C TRP A 1062 12.64 -13.43 -14.72
N LYS A 1063 11.53 -14.17 -14.64
CA LYS A 1063 11.48 -15.52 -14.03
C LYS A 1063 12.61 -16.47 -14.51
N SER A 1064 13.15 -16.23 -15.71
CA SER A 1064 14.32 -16.87 -16.30
C SER A 1064 15.62 -16.43 -15.63
N LEU A 1065 15.73 -15.12 -15.51
CA LEU A 1065 16.87 -14.40 -14.99
C LEU A 1065 16.78 -14.13 -13.47
N ALA A 1066 15.72 -14.65 -12.84
CA ALA A 1066 15.21 -14.25 -11.54
C ALA A 1066 16.23 -14.33 -10.41
N PRO A 1067 17.00 -15.42 -10.34
CA PRO A 1067 18.18 -15.57 -9.48
C PRO A 1067 19.41 -14.67 -9.69
N PHE A 1068 19.55 -13.85 -10.75
CA PHE A 1068 20.82 -13.19 -11.12
C PHE A 1068 21.08 -11.83 -10.45
N ILE A 1069 20.20 -11.47 -9.56
CA ILE A 1069 19.94 -10.09 -9.19
C ILE A 1069 20.56 -10.03 -7.82
N PRO A 1070 21.79 -9.53 -7.68
CA PRO A 1070 22.78 -10.13 -6.80
C PRO A 1070 22.28 -10.72 -5.48
N GLN A 1071 22.28 -12.06 -5.45
CA GLN A 1071 22.88 -12.77 -4.32
C GLN A 1071 24.22 -12.17 -3.93
#